data_AF-A0ABC8ZXE7-F1
#
_entry.id   AF-A0ABC8ZXE7-F1
#
_cell.length_a   1.000
_cell.length_b   1.000
_cell.length_c   1.000
_cell.angle_alpha   90.00
_cell.angle_beta   90.00
_cell.angle_gamma   90.00
#
_symmetry.space_group_name_H-M   'P 1'
#
loop_
_entity.id
_entity.type
_entity.pdbx_description
1 polymer ?
#
loop_
_entity_poly.entity_id
_entity_poly.type
_entity_poly.pdbx_seq_one_letter_code
_entity_poly.pdbx_strand_id
1 'polypeptide(L)'
;MEVVALVSGGKDSCFAMMRCFDYGHKVVALANLIPLDDAVDELDSYMYQTVGHQIVVSYAKCMGLPLFRRRIRGSTRDQGLKYNVTAGDEVEDMFALLSAVKQQIPSISAVSSGAIASDYQRLRVESVCSRLGLVSLAYLWKQDQTFLLEEMIRRGIVAITVKVAALGLKPSSHLGKELAELKCHLLRMNESYGINVCGEGGEYETLTLDCPLFRNARIVLDNYEVILHSADSIASVGILHPQAFHLEHKTHPSGTIGDGSITQEISSCVHEVDEVTTQTDVEEKQTLSPAVDAHTNVDPCISKTGKNLRSIGCWIQNRSRASEGLKADLIAVLSRIDNQLKEEGLGWVNVLYVHLYISNMKEFGLANEVYVSFITEKKCYLGVPSRSTIELPLVQVGLGKAYVEVLVSNELKKRVLHVQSISCWAPSCIGPYSQATLYGEILYMAGQLGLDPPTMKLCPGGPTAELELALQNSEAVANAFSCSIYSSAIHFLVYCSAQLTSDEKEEVEQTLQSSYITRLDCSKTGLYPTVLYVFAPDLPKGARVEIKPILYVPTDDGVATNEMETGIMQPAPSQAWSAQYSGLHDSSCQIHTIGGRICSAVVSVTSDIASKICSTAVQLCNTEENLKAMARFCAFQIAKILADNNFSWGSITMLRFYYSVDHSVAADAMSCAFSEAFAELAEDNSSLRIDDAPLYNIVPVSGSGRSACTNNIITCELLASKH
;
A
#
# COMPACT_ATOMS: atom_id res chain seq x y z
N MET A 1 -18.60 10.24 -6.19
CA MET A 1 -18.70 10.87 -4.85
C MET A 1 -19.00 12.36 -5.02
N GLU A 2 -19.57 13.01 -4.01
CA GLU A 2 -19.61 14.48 -3.96
C GLU A 2 -18.32 15.02 -3.33
N VAL A 3 -17.69 15.98 -4.00
CA VAL A 3 -16.30 16.40 -3.78
C VAL A 3 -16.23 17.89 -3.50
N VAL A 4 -15.45 18.28 -2.49
CA VAL A 4 -14.91 19.64 -2.36
C VAL A 4 -13.53 19.69 -3.01
N ALA A 5 -13.29 20.69 -3.86
CA ALA A 5 -11.99 20.88 -4.48
C ALA A 5 -11.17 21.96 -3.75
N LEU A 6 -9.96 21.62 -3.32
CA LEU A 6 -8.99 22.62 -2.88
C LEU A 6 -8.46 23.36 -4.12
N VAL A 7 -8.67 24.68 -4.15
CA VAL A 7 -8.26 25.54 -5.26
C VAL A 7 -7.29 26.61 -4.79
N SER A 8 -6.22 26.80 -5.55
CA SER A 8 -5.21 27.87 -5.35
C SER A 8 -5.24 28.93 -6.45
N GLY A 9 -5.98 28.69 -7.54
CA GLY A 9 -5.89 29.46 -8.77
C GLY A 9 -5.01 28.77 -9.83
N GLY A 10 -4.07 27.92 -9.41
CA GLY A 10 -3.16 27.21 -10.30
C GLY A 10 -3.81 26.21 -11.24
N LYS A 11 -3.10 25.93 -12.35
CA LYS A 11 -3.45 24.92 -13.36
C LYS A 11 -3.75 23.54 -12.75
N ASP A 12 -3.01 23.17 -11.70
CA ASP A 12 -3.03 21.82 -11.13
C ASP A 12 -4.34 21.57 -10.39
N SER A 13 -4.83 22.56 -9.64
CA SER A 13 -6.13 22.49 -8.96
C SER A 13 -7.29 22.36 -9.96
N CYS A 14 -7.25 23.10 -11.07
CA CYS A 14 -8.22 23.00 -12.15
C CYS A 14 -8.18 21.63 -12.83
N PHE A 15 -6.98 21.12 -13.12
CA PHE A 15 -6.83 19.83 -13.78
C PHE A 15 -7.23 18.66 -12.88
N ALA A 16 -6.91 18.72 -11.58
CA ALA A 16 -7.36 17.73 -10.61
C ALA A 16 -8.90 17.67 -10.52
N MET A 17 -9.58 18.82 -10.58
CA MET A 17 -11.04 18.85 -10.70
C MET A 17 -11.52 18.21 -12.00
N MET A 18 -10.87 18.48 -13.15
CA MET A 18 -11.23 17.84 -14.41
C MET A 18 -11.10 16.30 -14.33
N ARG A 19 -10.06 15.79 -13.64
CA ARG A 19 -9.93 14.35 -13.36
C ARG A 19 -11.06 13.81 -12.49
N CYS A 20 -11.54 14.56 -11.50
CA CYS A 20 -12.72 14.18 -10.73
C CYS A 20 -13.93 13.94 -11.65
N PHE A 21 -14.16 14.79 -12.65
CA PHE A 21 -15.24 14.58 -13.63
C PHE A 21 -15.00 13.35 -14.51
N ASP A 22 -13.77 13.12 -14.99
CA ASP A 22 -13.43 11.95 -15.81
C ASP A 22 -13.78 10.63 -15.10
N TYR A 23 -13.57 10.59 -13.77
CA TYR A 23 -13.85 9.41 -12.94
C TYR A 23 -15.26 9.39 -12.33
N GLY A 24 -16.16 10.26 -12.80
CA GLY A 24 -17.58 10.25 -12.43
C GLY A 24 -17.87 10.84 -11.04
N HIS A 25 -16.98 11.66 -10.51
CA HIS A 25 -17.23 12.44 -9.31
C HIS A 25 -17.95 13.76 -9.64
N LYS A 26 -18.68 14.27 -8.65
CA LYS A 26 -19.41 15.54 -8.74
C LYS A 26 -18.73 16.54 -7.82
N VAL A 27 -18.08 17.56 -8.39
CA VAL A 27 -17.55 18.67 -7.61
C VAL A 27 -18.71 19.57 -7.21
N VAL A 28 -18.93 19.75 -5.91
CA VAL A 28 -20.08 20.51 -5.36
C VAL A 28 -19.68 21.80 -4.64
N ALA A 29 -18.41 21.96 -4.30
CA ALA A 29 -17.89 23.16 -3.65
C ALA A 29 -16.39 23.35 -3.94
N LEU A 30 -15.95 24.60 -3.83
CA LEU A 30 -14.56 25.00 -3.87
C LEU A 30 -14.10 25.44 -2.48
N ALA A 31 -12.86 25.15 -2.11
CA ALA A 31 -12.25 25.56 -0.86
C ALA A 31 -10.89 26.22 -1.13
N ASN A 32 -10.67 27.43 -0.61
CA ASN A 32 -9.46 28.20 -0.83
C ASN A 32 -8.93 28.78 0.48
N LEU A 33 -7.62 28.60 0.72
CA LEU A 33 -6.92 29.29 1.79
C LEU A 33 -6.23 30.54 1.22
N ILE A 34 -6.27 31.64 1.98
CA ILE A 34 -5.75 32.95 1.56
C ILE A 34 -4.86 33.58 2.64
N PRO A 35 -3.98 34.53 2.25
CA PRO A 35 -3.25 35.33 3.22
C PRO A 35 -4.15 36.04 4.23
N LEU A 36 -3.59 36.36 5.40
CA LEU A 36 -4.30 37.12 6.44
C LEU A 36 -4.54 38.57 5.99
N ASP A 37 -3.57 39.14 5.28
CA ASP A 37 -3.60 40.50 4.72
C ASP A 37 -3.73 40.42 3.20
N ASP A 38 -4.81 41.01 2.66
CA ASP A 38 -5.12 41.01 1.23
C ASP A 38 -4.06 41.78 0.40
N ALA A 39 -3.23 42.62 1.04
CA ALA A 39 -2.10 43.32 0.41
C ALA A 39 -0.87 42.42 0.20
N VAL A 40 -0.83 41.23 0.79
CA VAL A 40 0.29 40.28 0.68
C VAL A 40 -0.02 39.24 -0.40
N ASP A 41 0.76 39.24 -1.47
CA ASP A 41 0.61 38.26 -2.56
C ASP A 41 1.21 36.90 -2.22
N GLU A 42 2.42 36.88 -1.65
CA GLU A 42 3.20 35.67 -1.41
C GLU A 42 3.44 35.46 0.09
N LEU A 43 3.08 34.27 0.57
CA LEU A 43 3.52 33.74 1.85
C LEU A 43 4.62 32.69 1.64
N ASP A 44 5.54 32.59 2.59
CA ASP A 44 6.49 31.47 2.69
C ASP A 44 5.79 30.21 3.24
N SER A 45 4.71 29.79 2.57
CA SER A 45 3.95 28.58 2.87
C SER A 45 4.51 27.39 2.10
N TYR A 46 4.63 26.23 2.75
CA TYR A 46 5.02 25.00 2.06
C TYR A 46 3.79 24.28 1.46
N MET A 47 2.59 24.64 1.91
CA MET A 47 1.33 24.04 1.49
C MET A 47 0.62 24.79 0.37
N TYR A 48 0.62 26.12 0.39
CA TYR A 48 -0.34 26.92 -0.37
C TYR A 48 0.33 27.91 -1.31
N GLN A 49 -0.06 27.86 -2.58
CA GLN A 49 0.09 29.00 -3.47
C GLN A 49 -0.88 30.11 -3.02
N THR A 50 -0.35 31.30 -2.79
CA THR A 50 -1.14 32.50 -2.47
C THR A 50 -1.10 33.56 -3.57
N VAL A 51 -0.16 33.47 -4.50
CA VAL A 51 -0.06 34.42 -5.61
C VAL A 51 -1.28 34.30 -6.51
N GLY A 52 -1.93 35.44 -6.76
CA GLY A 52 -3.16 35.52 -7.55
C GLY A 52 -4.45 35.21 -6.77
N HIS A 53 -4.39 35.07 -5.45
CA HIS A 53 -5.55 34.76 -4.62
C HIS A 53 -6.70 35.78 -4.76
N GLN A 54 -6.42 37.02 -5.14
CA GLN A 54 -7.43 38.06 -5.36
C GLN A 54 -8.40 37.68 -6.49
N ILE A 55 -7.94 36.93 -7.48
CA ILE A 55 -8.73 36.52 -8.64
C ILE A 55 -9.51 35.23 -8.37
N VAL A 56 -9.04 34.36 -7.46
CA VAL A 56 -9.66 33.05 -7.16
C VAL A 56 -11.12 33.17 -6.72
N VAL A 57 -11.52 34.30 -6.11
CA VAL A 57 -12.92 34.59 -5.78
C VAL A 57 -13.87 34.48 -6.99
N SER A 58 -13.35 34.76 -8.19
CA SER A 58 -14.10 34.69 -9.44
C SER A 58 -14.43 33.27 -9.88
N TYR A 59 -13.70 32.26 -9.40
CA TYR A 59 -13.90 30.86 -9.80
C TYR A 59 -15.32 30.39 -9.43
N ALA A 60 -15.85 30.88 -8.31
CA ALA A 60 -17.23 30.62 -7.89
C ALA A 60 -18.24 31.01 -8.98
N LYS A 61 -18.07 32.20 -9.56
CA LYS A 61 -18.93 32.71 -10.65
C LYS A 61 -18.66 32.00 -11.97
N CYS A 62 -17.40 31.80 -12.33
CA CYS A 62 -16.99 31.12 -13.56
C CYS A 62 -17.51 29.69 -13.64
N MET A 63 -17.46 28.94 -12.54
CA MET A 63 -17.92 27.55 -12.47
C MET A 63 -19.39 27.40 -12.07
N GLY A 64 -19.96 28.39 -11.39
CA GLY A 64 -21.30 28.28 -10.79
C GLY A 64 -21.32 27.36 -9.56
N LEU A 65 -20.27 27.41 -8.74
CA LEU A 65 -20.12 26.61 -7.53
C LEU A 65 -19.91 27.52 -6.31
N PRO A 66 -20.36 27.12 -5.11
CA PRO A 66 -20.05 27.84 -3.89
C PRO A 66 -18.54 27.78 -3.59
N LEU A 67 -17.97 28.89 -3.13
CA LEU A 67 -16.56 28.99 -2.73
C LEU A 67 -16.48 29.31 -1.25
N PHE A 68 -15.79 28.44 -0.51
CA PHE A 68 -15.48 28.63 0.90
C PHE A 68 -14.05 29.14 1.02
N ARG A 69 -13.86 30.24 1.74
CA ARG A 69 -12.56 30.86 1.95
C ARG A 69 -12.22 30.93 3.42
N ARG A 70 -10.93 30.73 3.72
CA ARG A 70 -10.40 30.94 5.06
C ARG A 70 -9.05 31.64 5.00
N ARG A 71 -8.87 32.65 5.84
CA ARG A 71 -7.57 33.29 6.06
C ARG A 71 -6.64 32.37 6.85
N ILE A 72 -5.43 32.18 6.35
CA ILE A 72 -4.35 31.43 6.99
C ILE A 72 -3.91 32.24 8.22
N ARG A 73 -4.01 31.63 9.41
CA ARG A 73 -3.56 32.20 10.68
C ARG A 73 -2.31 31.48 11.19
N GLY A 74 -2.18 30.20 10.85
CA GLY A 74 -1.00 29.41 11.16
C GLY A 74 0.19 29.72 10.25
N SER A 75 1.30 29.05 10.54
CA SER A 75 2.51 29.07 9.70
C SER A 75 3.03 27.64 9.54
N THR A 76 3.97 27.42 8.62
CA THR A 76 4.69 26.15 8.53
C THR A 76 5.39 25.83 9.86
N ARG A 77 4.98 24.79 10.59
CA ARG A 77 5.58 24.39 11.87
C ARG A 77 6.08 22.95 11.85
N ASP A 78 5.21 21.99 11.56
CA ASP A 78 5.63 20.59 11.37
C ASP A 78 6.24 20.46 9.97
N GLN A 79 7.54 20.14 9.92
CA GLN A 79 8.28 19.95 8.68
C GLN A 79 8.53 18.45 8.37
N GLY A 80 8.04 17.55 9.22
CA GLY A 80 8.11 16.12 8.99
C GLY A 80 7.27 15.68 7.78
N LEU A 81 7.65 14.55 7.18
CA LEU A 81 6.84 13.93 6.13
C LEU A 81 5.48 13.46 6.66
N LYS A 82 5.47 12.84 7.84
CA LYS A 82 4.23 12.51 8.55
C LYS A 82 3.81 13.71 9.39
N TYR A 83 2.61 14.21 9.14
CA TYR A 83 2.06 15.33 9.88
C TYR A 83 1.47 14.88 11.22
N ASN A 84 1.86 15.54 12.31
CA ASN A 84 1.17 15.45 13.59
C ASN A 84 0.37 16.74 13.82
N VAL A 85 -0.83 16.60 14.39
CA VAL A 85 -1.68 17.75 14.74
C VAL A 85 -0.87 18.74 15.56
N THR A 86 -0.59 19.90 14.99
CA THR A 86 0.33 20.89 15.55
C THR A 86 -0.39 22.23 15.68
N ALA A 87 -0.50 22.72 16.91
CA ALA A 87 -1.23 23.94 17.20
C ALA A 87 -0.66 25.15 16.41
N GLY A 88 -1.54 25.86 15.71
CA GLY A 88 -1.23 27.02 14.88
C GLY A 88 -0.29 26.72 13.70
N ASP A 89 -0.23 25.47 13.26
CA ASP A 89 0.29 25.12 11.96
C ASP A 89 -0.77 25.42 10.87
N GLU A 90 -0.31 25.79 9.68
CA GLU A 90 -1.18 26.16 8.55
C GLU A 90 -2.09 25.01 8.05
N VAL A 91 -1.79 23.77 8.39
CA VAL A 91 -2.64 22.60 8.10
C VAL A 91 -3.92 22.60 8.94
N GLU A 92 -3.90 23.17 10.16
CA GLU A 92 -5.09 23.25 11.01
C GLU A 92 -6.10 24.28 10.49
N ASP A 93 -5.65 25.27 9.72
CA ASP A 93 -6.56 26.14 8.98
C ASP A 93 -7.27 25.40 7.85
N MET A 94 -6.59 24.48 7.15
CA MET A 94 -7.25 23.61 6.16
C MET A 94 -8.24 22.66 6.83
N PHE A 95 -7.92 22.12 8.01
CA PHE A 95 -8.87 21.33 8.80
C PHE A 95 -10.13 22.12 9.14
N ALA A 96 -9.98 23.35 9.66
CA ALA A 96 -11.11 24.22 9.98
C ALA A 96 -11.95 24.57 8.75
N LEU A 97 -11.31 24.90 7.63
CA LEU A 97 -11.99 25.19 6.36
C LEU A 97 -12.81 23.98 5.89
N LEU A 98 -12.19 22.81 5.76
CA LEU A 98 -12.88 21.61 5.28
C LEU A 98 -13.95 21.09 6.26
N SER A 99 -13.76 21.30 7.56
CA SER A 99 -14.78 21.03 8.57
C SER A 99 -16.02 21.90 8.36
N ALA A 100 -15.84 23.21 8.13
CA ALA A 100 -16.96 24.12 7.85
C ALA A 100 -17.69 23.76 6.54
N VAL A 101 -16.95 23.39 5.49
CA VAL A 101 -17.54 22.91 4.23
C VAL A 101 -18.38 21.65 4.49
N LYS A 102 -17.85 20.68 5.23
CA LYS A 102 -18.57 19.43 5.55
C LYS A 102 -19.81 19.68 6.40
N GLN A 103 -19.77 20.62 7.34
CA GLN A 103 -20.94 21.00 8.14
C GLN A 103 -22.05 21.62 7.27
N GLN A 104 -21.69 22.46 6.29
CA GLN A 104 -22.67 23.08 5.39
C GLN A 104 -23.14 22.15 4.27
N ILE A 105 -22.30 21.20 3.86
CA ILE A 105 -22.61 20.21 2.82
C ILE A 105 -22.28 18.79 3.33
N PRO A 106 -23.15 18.21 4.19
CA PRO A 106 -22.90 16.92 4.83
C PRO A 106 -22.76 15.73 3.87
N SER A 107 -23.20 15.88 2.62
CA SER A 107 -23.10 14.86 1.57
C SER A 107 -21.69 14.71 0.98
N ILE A 108 -20.78 15.65 1.25
CA ILE A 108 -19.39 15.56 0.78
C ILE A 108 -18.69 14.39 1.45
N SER A 109 -18.05 13.57 0.63
CA SER A 109 -17.31 12.40 1.08
C SER A 109 -15.86 12.36 0.60
N ALA A 110 -15.41 13.36 -0.18
CA ALA A 110 -14.05 13.42 -0.67
C ALA A 110 -13.53 14.85 -0.90
N VAL A 111 -12.20 14.99 -0.89
CA VAL A 111 -11.46 16.22 -1.16
C VAL A 111 -10.56 16.01 -2.36
N SER A 112 -10.61 16.90 -3.34
CA SER A 112 -9.67 16.92 -4.47
C SER A 112 -8.50 17.87 -4.19
N SER A 113 -7.28 17.42 -4.46
CA SER A 113 -6.05 18.21 -4.35
C SER A 113 -5.20 18.13 -5.61
N GLY A 114 -4.44 19.19 -5.89
CA GLY A 114 -3.62 19.34 -7.10
C GLY A 114 -2.15 18.93 -6.96
N ALA A 115 -1.75 18.26 -5.87
CA ALA A 115 -0.34 17.89 -5.64
C ALA A 115 0.15 16.88 -6.71
N ILE A 116 1.33 17.15 -7.30
CA ILE A 116 1.91 16.30 -8.36
C ILE A 116 3.05 15.43 -7.83
N ALA A 117 4.00 16.00 -7.08
CA ALA A 117 5.20 15.27 -6.62
C ALA A 117 5.68 15.59 -5.18
N SER A 118 5.12 16.58 -4.50
CA SER A 118 5.29 16.85 -3.07
C SER A 118 4.54 15.87 -2.13
N ASP A 119 5.29 14.94 -1.51
CA ASP A 119 4.74 14.03 -0.48
C ASP A 119 4.28 14.81 0.75
N TYR A 120 4.96 15.92 1.04
CA TYR A 120 4.67 16.84 2.13
C TYR A 120 3.22 17.36 2.08
N GLN A 121 2.80 17.82 0.90
CA GLN A 121 1.46 18.37 0.68
C GLN A 121 0.40 17.27 0.72
N ARG A 122 0.62 16.17 0.00
CA ARG A 122 -0.32 15.04 -0.08
C ARG A 122 -0.60 14.46 1.32
N LEU A 123 0.44 14.20 2.12
CA LEU A 123 0.28 13.58 3.44
C LEU A 123 -0.48 14.48 4.44
N ARG A 124 -0.39 15.81 4.29
CA ARG A 124 -1.17 16.78 5.10
C ARG A 124 -2.64 16.80 4.72
N VAL A 125 -2.94 16.77 3.41
CA VAL A 125 -4.32 16.61 2.92
C VAL A 125 -4.90 15.28 3.39
N GLU A 126 -4.15 14.18 3.30
CA GLU A 126 -4.56 12.87 3.81
C GLU A 126 -4.85 12.89 5.32
N SER A 127 -4.00 13.55 6.12
CA SER A 127 -4.21 13.70 7.56
C SER A 127 -5.52 14.41 7.89
N VAL A 128 -5.81 15.54 7.22
CA VAL A 128 -7.06 16.28 7.41
C VAL A 128 -8.27 15.47 6.94
N CYS A 129 -8.19 14.84 5.77
CA CYS A 129 -9.23 13.96 5.24
C CYS A 129 -9.55 12.81 6.21
N SER A 130 -8.54 12.13 6.74
CA SER A 130 -8.70 11.04 7.69
C SER A 130 -9.42 11.48 8.96
N ARG A 131 -9.02 12.62 9.55
CA ARG A 131 -9.67 13.20 10.74
C ARG A 131 -11.13 13.61 10.50
N LEU A 132 -11.45 14.04 9.27
CA LEU A 132 -12.81 14.42 8.88
C LEU A 132 -13.61 13.25 8.30
N GLY A 133 -13.07 12.04 8.19
CA GLY A 133 -13.74 10.91 7.53
C GLY A 133 -14.07 11.19 6.06
N LEU A 134 -13.18 11.87 5.34
CA LEU A 134 -13.24 12.17 3.91
C LEU A 134 -12.19 11.34 3.16
N VAL A 135 -12.44 11.05 1.88
CA VAL A 135 -11.47 10.41 0.98
C VAL A 135 -10.59 11.48 0.31
N SER A 136 -9.28 11.30 0.33
CA SER A 136 -8.34 12.16 -0.42
C SER A 136 -8.24 11.72 -1.89
N LEU A 137 -8.49 12.62 -2.82
CA LEU A 137 -8.31 12.43 -4.27
C LEU A 137 -7.08 13.24 -4.71
N ALA A 138 -6.03 12.54 -5.15
CA ALA A 138 -4.77 13.12 -5.61
C ALA A 138 -4.39 12.51 -6.97
N TYR A 139 -5.23 12.74 -7.99
CA TYR A 139 -5.10 12.12 -9.31
C TYR A 139 -3.79 12.44 -10.04
N LEU A 140 -3.18 13.59 -9.74
CA LEU A 140 -1.96 14.03 -10.42
C LEU A 140 -0.69 13.48 -9.76
N TRP A 141 -0.84 12.88 -8.58
CA TRP A 141 0.26 12.40 -7.76
C TRP A 141 1.10 11.33 -8.48
N LYS A 142 2.43 11.51 -8.49
CA LYS A 142 3.44 10.65 -9.13
C LYS A 142 3.25 10.42 -10.64
N GLN A 143 2.45 11.24 -11.31
CA GLN A 143 2.32 11.20 -12.77
C GLN A 143 3.52 11.88 -13.45
N ASP A 144 3.77 11.50 -14.70
CA ASP A 144 4.80 12.14 -15.52
C ASP A 144 4.44 13.61 -15.78
N GLN A 145 5.35 14.51 -15.40
CA GLN A 145 5.09 15.95 -15.41
C GLN A 145 5.05 16.53 -16.82
N THR A 146 5.82 15.97 -17.76
CA THR A 146 5.82 16.40 -19.16
C THR A 146 4.49 16.08 -19.82
N PHE A 147 4.03 14.85 -19.62
CA PHE A 147 2.71 14.39 -20.05
C PHE A 147 1.60 15.20 -19.40
N LEU A 148 1.68 15.46 -18.08
CA LEU A 148 0.69 16.29 -17.39
C LEU A 148 0.60 17.71 -17.99
N LEU A 149 1.72 18.40 -18.20
CA LEU A 149 1.72 19.75 -18.78
C LEU A 149 1.08 19.75 -20.18
N GLU A 150 1.47 18.79 -21.01
CA GLU A 150 0.90 18.64 -22.36
C GLU A 150 -0.60 18.36 -22.31
N GLU A 151 -1.02 17.47 -21.42
CA GLU A 151 -2.42 17.08 -21.26
C GLU A 151 -3.28 18.24 -20.74
N MET A 152 -2.77 19.03 -19.79
CA MET A 152 -3.45 20.24 -19.30
C MET A 152 -3.72 21.24 -20.43
N ILE A 153 -2.69 21.53 -21.24
CA ILE A 153 -2.81 22.44 -22.39
C ILE A 153 -3.78 21.86 -23.42
N ARG A 154 -3.61 20.59 -23.78
CA ARG A 154 -4.45 19.89 -24.78
C ARG A 154 -5.92 19.84 -24.37
N ARG A 155 -6.20 19.72 -23.08
CA ARG A 155 -7.58 19.71 -22.54
C ARG A 155 -8.15 21.10 -22.29
N GLY A 156 -7.46 22.16 -22.74
CA GLY A 156 -8.00 23.51 -22.77
C GLY A 156 -7.86 24.28 -21.47
N ILE A 157 -6.87 23.95 -20.62
CA ILE A 157 -6.49 24.83 -19.52
C ILE A 157 -5.73 26.03 -20.09
N VAL A 158 -6.33 27.21 -19.98
CA VAL A 158 -5.73 28.50 -20.31
C VAL A 158 -5.24 29.11 -19.01
N ALA A 159 -3.96 28.91 -18.70
CA ALA A 159 -3.34 29.43 -17.50
C ALA A 159 -2.11 30.29 -17.85
N ILE A 160 -1.98 31.40 -17.15
CA ILE A 160 -0.81 32.29 -17.22
C ILE A 160 0.12 32.06 -16.04
N THR A 161 1.40 32.30 -16.21
CA THR A 161 2.38 32.36 -15.13
C THR A 161 2.21 33.65 -14.31
N VAL A 162 2.11 33.49 -12.99
CA VAL A 162 1.95 34.62 -12.04
C VAL A 162 3.09 34.74 -11.05
N LYS A 163 3.96 33.73 -10.97
CA LYS A 163 5.24 33.79 -10.27
C LYS A 163 6.28 33.05 -11.08
N VAL A 164 7.51 33.52 -11.06
CA VAL A 164 8.69 32.77 -11.52
C VAL A 164 9.81 32.93 -10.51
N ALA A 165 10.50 31.83 -10.19
CA ALA A 165 11.51 31.77 -9.14
C ALA A 165 12.61 30.74 -9.45
N ALA A 166 12.97 30.56 -10.72
CA ALA A 166 13.95 29.56 -11.13
C ALA A 166 14.89 30.04 -12.23
N LEU A 167 16.08 29.42 -12.28
CA LEU A 167 17.07 29.66 -13.30
C LEU A 167 16.47 29.42 -14.70
N GLY A 168 16.68 30.37 -15.60
CA GLY A 168 16.13 30.33 -16.95
C GLY A 168 14.73 30.93 -17.10
N LEU A 169 14.05 31.26 -15.99
CA LEU A 169 12.80 32.01 -15.99
C LEU A 169 13.04 33.46 -15.55
N LYS A 170 12.80 34.37 -16.50
CA LYS A 170 12.90 35.83 -16.32
C LYS A 170 11.52 36.47 -16.11
N PRO A 171 11.27 37.22 -15.03
CA PRO A 171 10.01 37.92 -14.79
C PRO A 171 9.52 38.73 -15.98
N SER A 172 10.41 39.54 -16.59
CA SER A 172 10.09 40.43 -17.72
C SER A 172 9.65 39.72 -19.00
N SER A 173 9.98 38.44 -19.15
CA SER A 173 9.73 37.67 -20.38
C SER A 173 8.68 36.60 -20.20
N HIS A 174 8.49 36.11 -18.97
CA HIS A 174 7.66 34.95 -18.71
C HIS A 174 6.44 35.26 -17.88
N LEU A 175 6.37 36.30 -17.03
CA LEU A 175 5.15 36.58 -16.27
C LEU A 175 4.02 37.07 -17.18
N GLY A 176 2.80 36.61 -16.92
CA GLY A 176 1.61 36.89 -17.71
C GLY A 176 1.50 36.10 -19.01
N LYS A 177 2.48 35.22 -19.31
CA LYS A 177 2.46 34.38 -20.51
C LYS A 177 1.68 33.10 -20.28
N GLU A 178 0.94 32.68 -21.30
CA GLU A 178 0.21 31.42 -21.27
C GLU A 178 1.17 30.22 -21.27
N LEU A 179 0.82 29.16 -20.54
CA LEU A 179 1.59 27.92 -20.52
C LEU A 179 1.79 27.29 -21.89
N ALA A 180 0.79 27.43 -22.78
CA ALA A 180 0.88 26.92 -24.15
C ALA A 180 2.05 27.59 -24.91
N GLU A 181 2.26 28.89 -24.73
CA GLU A 181 3.39 29.62 -25.30
C GLU A 181 4.72 29.20 -24.65
N LEU A 182 4.70 28.89 -23.36
CA LEU A 182 5.89 28.59 -22.58
C LEU A 182 6.34 27.13 -22.64
N LYS A 183 5.50 26.20 -23.10
CA LYS A 183 5.75 24.75 -23.11
C LYS A 183 7.16 24.40 -23.63
N CYS A 184 7.51 24.86 -24.83
CA CYS A 184 8.81 24.54 -25.43
C CYS A 184 9.99 25.13 -24.64
N HIS A 185 9.81 26.28 -24.00
CA HIS A 185 10.83 26.88 -23.14
C HIS A 185 11.02 26.05 -21.86
N LEU A 186 9.91 25.69 -21.19
CA LEU A 186 9.95 24.88 -19.96
C LEU A 186 10.61 23.52 -20.18
N LEU A 187 10.33 22.84 -21.29
CA LEU A 187 10.99 21.58 -21.65
C LEU A 187 12.50 21.76 -21.82
N ARG A 188 12.92 22.80 -22.54
CA ARG A 188 14.35 23.11 -22.72
C ARG A 188 15.04 23.44 -21.41
N MET A 189 14.36 24.17 -20.52
CA MET A 189 14.92 24.49 -19.20
C MET A 189 15.01 23.24 -18.34
N ASN A 190 14.07 22.29 -18.45
CA ASN A 190 14.16 21.01 -17.74
C ASN A 190 15.39 20.21 -18.19
N GLU A 191 15.63 20.13 -19.51
CA GLU A 191 16.83 19.50 -20.06
C GLU A 191 18.13 20.20 -19.63
N SER A 192 18.12 21.54 -19.56
CA SER A 192 19.33 22.35 -19.32
C SER A 192 19.66 22.51 -17.83
N TYR A 193 18.64 22.62 -16.98
CA TYR A 193 18.76 23.06 -15.58
C TYR A 193 17.98 22.18 -14.59
N GLY A 194 17.22 21.20 -15.06
CA GLY A 194 16.45 20.30 -14.19
C GLY A 194 15.21 20.93 -13.55
N ILE A 195 14.74 22.09 -14.02
CA ILE A 195 13.48 22.70 -13.55
C ILE A 195 12.32 21.72 -13.73
N ASN A 196 11.40 21.67 -12.76
CA ASN A 196 10.16 20.94 -12.90
C ASN A 196 9.27 21.58 -13.98
N VAL A 197 8.92 20.83 -15.03
CA VAL A 197 8.11 21.36 -16.14
C VAL A 197 6.70 21.77 -15.70
N CYS A 198 6.19 21.19 -14.60
CA CYS A 198 4.93 21.59 -13.97
C CYS A 198 5.12 22.62 -12.84
N GLY A 199 6.34 23.06 -12.51
CA GLY A 199 6.57 24.07 -11.49
C GLY A 199 6.28 23.63 -10.04
N GLU A 200 6.24 22.32 -9.77
CA GLU A 200 5.91 21.75 -8.45
C GLU A 200 6.83 22.25 -7.32
N GLY A 201 8.10 22.52 -7.60
CA GLY A 201 9.08 23.00 -6.62
C GLY A 201 8.95 24.50 -6.33
N GLY A 202 7.91 25.16 -6.83
CA GLY A 202 7.73 26.60 -6.74
C GLY A 202 8.51 27.38 -7.80
N GLU A 203 9.03 26.69 -8.82
CA GLU A 203 9.83 27.33 -9.88
C GLU A 203 9.01 28.35 -10.68
N TYR A 204 7.71 28.09 -10.82
CA TYR A 204 6.72 29.06 -11.25
C TYR A 204 5.34 28.70 -10.69
N GLU A 205 4.49 29.70 -10.53
CA GLU A 205 3.08 29.49 -10.18
C GLU A 205 2.19 30.02 -11.30
N THR A 206 0.95 29.55 -11.35
CA THR A 206 0.02 29.87 -12.44
C THR A 206 -1.33 30.35 -11.93
N LEU A 207 -2.04 31.05 -12.80
CA LEU A 207 -3.43 31.42 -12.59
C LEU A 207 -4.24 31.00 -13.82
N THR A 208 -5.28 30.19 -13.61
CA THR A 208 -6.15 29.72 -14.69
C THR A 208 -7.17 30.79 -15.03
N LEU A 209 -7.11 31.30 -16.26
CA LEU A 209 -8.03 32.31 -16.75
C LEU A 209 -9.26 31.69 -17.41
N ASP A 210 -9.09 30.53 -18.04
CA ASP A 210 -10.19 29.75 -18.58
C ASP A 210 -9.89 28.24 -18.57
N CYS A 211 -10.94 27.42 -18.45
CA CYS A 211 -10.89 25.98 -18.66
C CYS A 211 -12.30 25.42 -18.94
N PRO A 212 -12.44 24.15 -19.35
CA PRO A 212 -13.76 23.55 -19.59
C PRO A 212 -14.72 23.55 -18.38
N LEU A 213 -14.19 23.70 -17.16
CA LEU A 213 -15.00 23.82 -15.95
C LEU A 213 -15.61 25.22 -15.77
N PHE A 214 -15.04 26.25 -16.40
CA PHE A 214 -15.52 27.63 -16.33
C PHE A 214 -16.70 27.80 -17.31
N ARG A 215 -17.86 27.26 -16.95
CA ARG A 215 -19.04 27.20 -17.82
C ARG A 215 -19.70 28.55 -18.04
N ASN A 216 -19.67 29.44 -17.05
CA ASN A 216 -20.46 30.68 -17.06
C ASN A 216 -19.70 31.88 -17.61
N ALA A 217 -18.40 31.96 -17.34
CA ALA A 217 -17.56 33.09 -17.74
C ALA A 217 -16.08 32.69 -17.73
N ARG A 218 -15.27 33.36 -18.55
CA ARG A 218 -13.80 33.35 -18.44
C ARG A 218 -13.30 34.61 -17.74
N ILE A 219 -12.11 34.54 -17.19
CA ILE A 219 -11.45 35.68 -16.54
C ILE A 219 -10.56 36.37 -17.57
N VAL A 220 -10.65 37.69 -17.63
CA VAL A 220 -9.77 38.51 -18.47
C VAL A 220 -8.99 39.44 -17.55
N LEU A 221 -7.67 39.33 -17.60
CA LEU A 221 -6.77 40.19 -16.86
C LEU A 221 -6.53 41.47 -17.68
N ASP A 222 -7.06 42.61 -17.19
CA ASP A 222 -7.01 43.88 -17.93
C ASP A 222 -5.70 44.62 -17.70
N ASN A 223 -5.21 44.59 -16.46
CA ASN A 223 -3.99 45.27 -16.07
C ASN A 223 -3.34 44.58 -14.85
N TYR A 224 -2.01 44.59 -14.82
CA TYR A 224 -1.22 44.01 -13.74
C TYR A 224 0.12 44.70 -13.60
N GLU A 225 0.71 44.58 -12.43
CA GLU A 225 2.06 45.04 -12.10
C GLU A 225 2.98 43.84 -11.89
N VAL A 226 4.26 43.98 -12.28
CA VAL A 226 5.29 42.98 -11.99
C VAL A 226 6.12 43.47 -10.80
N ILE A 227 6.00 42.76 -9.69
CA ILE A 227 6.76 43.02 -8.47
C ILE A 227 8.01 42.13 -8.47
N LEU A 228 9.19 42.73 -8.41
CA LEU A 228 10.44 41.99 -8.29
C LEU A 228 10.74 41.75 -6.80
N HIS A 229 10.63 40.49 -6.37
CA HIS A 229 10.97 40.07 -5.02
C HIS A 229 12.48 39.88 -4.84
N SER A 230 13.17 39.40 -5.89
CA SER A 230 14.63 39.34 -5.94
C SER A 230 15.13 39.70 -7.34
N ALA A 231 16.06 40.65 -7.40
CA ALA A 231 16.70 41.09 -8.63
C ALA A 231 18.02 40.33 -8.92
N ASP A 232 18.18 39.13 -8.36
CA ASP A 232 19.34 38.27 -8.64
C ASP A 232 19.55 38.12 -10.15
N SER A 233 20.80 38.29 -10.61
CA SER A 233 21.14 38.28 -12.04
C SER A 233 21.03 36.90 -12.70
N ILE A 234 20.96 35.84 -11.88
CA ILE A 234 20.98 34.43 -12.27
C ILE A 234 19.59 33.80 -12.02
N ALA A 235 18.98 34.05 -10.86
CA ALA A 235 17.69 33.48 -10.46
C ALA A 235 16.73 34.55 -9.91
N SER A 236 16.36 35.50 -10.77
CA SER A 236 15.40 36.56 -10.42
C SER A 236 14.03 35.99 -10.03
N VAL A 237 13.47 36.49 -8.92
CA VAL A 237 12.13 36.15 -8.45
C VAL A 237 11.18 37.30 -8.74
N GLY A 238 10.08 37.02 -9.43
CA GLY A 238 9.08 38.02 -9.76
C GLY A 238 7.67 37.48 -9.66
N ILE A 239 6.76 38.37 -9.30
CA ILE A 239 5.36 38.09 -9.03
C ILE A 239 4.50 39.05 -9.86
N LEU A 240 3.37 38.54 -10.36
CA LEU A 240 2.35 39.32 -11.02
C LEU A 240 1.27 39.70 -10.00
N HIS A 241 1.13 40.99 -9.75
CA HIS A 241 0.06 41.57 -8.93
C HIS A 241 -1.07 42.10 -9.82
N PRO A 242 -2.28 41.53 -9.78
CA PRO A 242 -3.38 41.98 -10.62
C PRO A 242 -3.95 43.33 -10.15
N GLN A 243 -3.99 44.32 -11.03
CA GLN A 243 -4.55 45.65 -10.74
C GLN A 243 -6.01 45.78 -11.19
N ALA A 244 -6.37 45.15 -12.32
CA ALA A 244 -7.72 45.14 -12.84
C ALA A 244 -7.99 43.86 -13.64
N PHE A 245 -9.19 43.30 -13.48
CA PHE A 245 -9.68 42.15 -14.25
C PHE A 245 -11.21 42.19 -14.32
N HIS A 246 -11.77 41.51 -15.31
CA HIS A 246 -13.22 41.34 -15.45
C HIS A 246 -13.59 39.92 -15.86
N LEU A 247 -14.90 39.63 -15.80
CA LEU A 247 -15.47 38.37 -16.27
C LEU A 247 -16.15 38.58 -17.61
N GLU A 248 -15.78 37.77 -18.59
CA GLU A 248 -16.45 37.71 -19.89
C GLU A 248 -17.38 36.50 -19.92
N HIS A 249 -18.69 36.75 -19.97
CA HIS A 249 -19.71 35.72 -19.92
C HIS A 249 -19.78 34.91 -21.21
N LYS A 250 -19.91 33.58 -21.08
CA LYS A 250 -20.03 32.66 -22.22
C LYS A 250 -21.48 32.59 -22.69
N THR A 251 -21.72 32.87 -23.97
CA THR A 251 -23.05 32.99 -24.58
C THR A 251 -23.76 31.65 -24.82
N HIS A 252 -23.02 30.53 -24.78
CA HIS A 252 -23.56 29.17 -24.78
C HIS A 252 -22.71 28.28 -23.87
N PRO A 253 -23.29 27.55 -22.88
CA PRO A 253 -22.54 26.53 -22.16
C PRO A 253 -22.14 25.45 -23.16
N SER A 254 -20.85 25.35 -23.48
CA SER A 254 -20.33 24.35 -24.41
C SER A 254 -20.72 22.93 -23.94
N GLY A 255 -21.34 22.16 -24.85
CA GLY A 255 -22.14 20.98 -24.52
C GLY A 255 -21.41 19.72 -24.05
N THR A 256 -22.22 18.87 -23.41
CA THR A 256 -22.13 17.42 -23.15
C THR A 256 -20.88 16.87 -22.44
N ILE A 257 -20.86 17.06 -21.11
CA ILE A 257 -20.42 16.01 -20.17
C ILE A 257 -21.47 15.95 -19.05
N GLY A 258 -22.25 14.86 -19.03
CA GLY A 258 -23.10 14.43 -17.91
C GLY A 258 -24.30 15.31 -17.59
N ASP A 259 -25.43 15.01 -18.22
CA ASP A 259 -26.72 15.63 -17.93
C ASP A 259 -27.23 15.16 -16.56
N GLY A 260 -27.03 16.01 -15.55
CA GLY A 260 -27.62 15.89 -14.23
C GLY A 260 -28.32 17.19 -13.91
N SER A 261 -29.62 17.25 -14.20
CA SER A 261 -30.51 18.35 -13.87
C SER A 261 -30.30 18.81 -12.42
N ILE A 262 -29.71 20.00 -12.24
CA ILE A 262 -29.83 20.78 -11.01
C ILE A 262 -30.63 22.03 -11.39
N THR A 263 -31.96 21.86 -11.41
CA THR A 263 -32.90 22.97 -11.29
C THR A 263 -33.10 23.28 -9.80
N GLN A 264 -32.06 23.85 -9.20
CA GLN A 264 -32.13 24.61 -7.96
C GLN A 264 -30.97 25.60 -8.02
N GLU A 265 -31.28 26.89 -7.98
CA GLU A 265 -30.30 27.98 -7.94
C GLU A 265 -29.41 27.82 -6.68
N ILE A 266 -28.34 27.04 -6.78
CA ILE A 266 -27.24 27.14 -5.83
C ILE A 266 -26.57 28.46 -6.18
N SER A 267 -26.92 29.50 -5.42
CA SER A 267 -26.29 30.82 -5.46
C SER A 267 -24.77 30.63 -5.51
N SER A 268 -24.09 31.27 -6.47
CA SER A 268 -22.62 31.32 -6.61
C SER A 268 -21.99 32.18 -5.50
N CYS A 269 -22.35 31.88 -4.26
CA CYS A 269 -22.02 32.63 -3.07
C CYS A 269 -20.63 32.28 -2.54
N VAL A 270 -19.96 33.32 -2.04
CA VAL A 270 -18.66 33.23 -1.38
C VAL A 270 -18.92 33.20 0.11
N HIS A 271 -18.40 32.19 0.79
CA HIS A 271 -18.53 32.01 2.24
C HIS A 271 -17.18 32.25 2.91
N GLU A 272 -17.11 33.22 3.81
CA GLU A 272 -15.95 33.42 4.68
C GLU A 272 -16.06 32.52 5.91
N VAL A 273 -14.98 31.81 6.26
CA VAL A 273 -14.92 30.87 7.38
C VAL A 273 -14.02 31.44 8.47
N ASP A 274 -14.60 32.28 9.33
CA ASP A 274 -13.88 32.98 10.40
C ASP A 274 -13.89 32.26 11.76
N GLU A 275 -14.91 31.44 12.03
CA GLU A 275 -15.08 30.79 13.33
C GLU A 275 -14.19 29.56 13.47
N VAL A 276 -13.45 29.51 14.58
CA VAL A 276 -13.05 28.24 15.17
C VAL A 276 -14.29 27.76 15.90
N THR A 277 -15.13 26.96 15.25
CA THR A 277 -16.12 26.18 15.99
C THR A 277 -15.31 25.21 16.84
N THR A 278 -15.05 25.57 18.09
CA THR A 278 -14.68 24.63 19.13
C THR A 278 -15.90 23.76 19.40
N GLN A 279 -16.25 22.89 18.45
CA GLN A 279 -16.94 21.67 18.77
C GLN A 279 -15.88 20.69 19.22
N THR A 280 -15.66 20.69 20.53
CA THR A 280 -15.20 19.53 21.30
C THR A 280 -16.20 18.37 21.27
N ASP A 281 -17.22 18.43 20.39
CA ASP A 281 -18.10 17.31 20.03
C ASP A 281 -17.56 16.62 18.77
N VAL A 282 -16.26 16.34 18.73
CA VAL A 282 -15.91 15.00 18.27
C VAL A 282 -16.48 14.15 19.39
N GLU A 283 -17.60 13.47 19.11
CA GLU A 283 -17.80 12.18 19.76
C GLU A 283 -16.43 11.53 19.68
N GLU A 284 -15.71 11.51 20.81
CA GLU A 284 -14.91 10.36 21.13
C GLU A 284 -15.89 9.23 20.84
N LYS A 285 -15.83 8.68 19.62
CA LYS A 285 -15.96 7.25 19.42
C LYS A 285 -15.12 6.78 20.55
N GLN A 286 -15.80 6.40 21.65
CA GLN A 286 -15.17 6.08 22.90
C GLN A 286 -13.99 5.27 22.44
N THR A 287 -12.80 5.83 22.64
CA THR A 287 -11.63 5.00 22.50
C THR A 287 -12.00 3.98 23.56
N LEU A 288 -12.47 2.82 23.12
CA LEU A 288 -12.45 1.64 23.94
C LEU A 288 -10.96 1.54 24.19
N SER A 289 -10.48 2.26 25.22
CA SER A 289 -9.57 1.67 26.16
C SER A 289 -10.18 0.29 26.32
N PRO A 290 -9.53 -0.78 25.84
CA PRO A 290 -10.00 -2.06 26.26
C PRO A 290 -9.97 -1.91 27.78
N ALA A 291 -11.14 -1.93 28.41
CA ALA A 291 -11.22 -2.45 29.75
C ALA A 291 -10.70 -3.87 29.55
N VAL A 292 -9.38 -3.99 29.68
CA VAL A 292 -8.63 -5.23 29.66
C VAL A 292 -9.07 -5.90 30.94
N ASP A 293 -10.24 -6.53 30.90
CA ASP A 293 -10.79 -7.46 31.89
C ASP A 293 -12.04 -8.12 31.28
N ALA A 294 -11.94 -8.55 30.03
CA ALA A 294 -12.70 -9.70 29.58
C ALA A 294 -11.70 -10.86 29.58
N HIS A 295 -11.68 -11.64 30.67
CA HIS A 295 -11.15 -12.99 30.63
C HIS A 295 -11.98 -13.79 29.62
N THR A 296 -11.71 -13.65 28.33
CA THR A 296 -12.02 -14.68 27.36
C THR A 296 -11.21 -15.89 27.83
N ASN A 297 -11.93 -16.88 28.36
CA ASN A 297 -11.40 -18.08 29.01
C ASN A 297 -10.81 -19.06 27.95
N VAL A 298 -10.10 -18.51 26.97
CA VAL A 298 -9.56 -19.14 25.77
C VAL A 298 -8.13 -18.62 25.64
N ASP A 299 -7.16 -19.51 25.84
CA ASP A 299 -5.75 -19.19 25.64
C ASP A 299 -5.39 -19.47 24.18
N PRO A 300 -5.12 -18.44 23.35
CA PRO A 300 -4.79 -18.64 21.94
C PRO A 300 -3.45 -19.37 21.79
N CYS A 301 -3.37 -20.25 20.80
CA CYS A 301 -2.13 -20.93 20.44
C CYS A 301 -1.14 -19.94 19.81
N ILE A 302 0.16 -20.22 19.95
CA ILE A 302 1.22 -19.39 19.38
C ILE A 302 2.32 -20.27 18.76
N SER A 303 2.92 -19.78 17.69
CA SER A 303 4.12 -20.33 17.04
C SER A 303 5.17 -19.24 16.91
N LYS A 304 6.45 -19.60 16.85
CA LYS A 304 7.56 -18.65 16.73
C LYS A 304 8.68 -19.19 15.86
N THR A 305 9.06 -18.45 14.82
CA THR A 305 10.18 -18.82 13.93
C THR A 305 11.22 -17.70 13.91
N GLY A 306 12.51 -18.03 14.00
CA GLY A 306 13.62 -17.07 13.84
C GLY A 306 14.15 -16.44 15.13
N LYS A 307 15.28 -15.72 15.04
CA LYS A 307 15.96 -15.08 16.20
C LYS A 307 15.88 -13.55 16.21
N ASN A 308 16.38 -12.88 15.17
CA ASN A 308 16.42 -11.41 15.10
C ASN A 308 15.23 -10.83 14.33
N LEU A 309 14.83 -11.55 13.30
CA LEU A 309 13.62 -11.34 12.53
C LEU A 309 12.74 -12.56 12.76
N ARG A 310 11.59 -12.36 13.40
CA ARG A 310 10.74 -13.45 13.88
C ARG A 310 9.36 -13.45 13.25
N SER A 311 8.86 -14.62 12.89
CA SER A 311 7.43 -14.81 12.59
C SER A 311 6.72 -15.29 13.85
N ILE A 312 5.59 -14.67 14.21
CA ILE A 312 4.72 -15.06 15.32
C ILE A 312 3.34 -15.36 14.76
N GLY A 313 2.93 -16.63 14.74
CA GLY A 313 1.57 -17.05 14.38
C GLY A 313 0.69 -17.20 15.61
N CYS A 314 -0.58 -16.83 15.52
CA CYS A 314 -1.54 -16.95 16.61
C CYS A 314 -2.96 -17.24 16.10
N TRP A 315 -3.64 -18.17 16.76
CA TRP A 315 -4.99 -18.63 16.40
C TRP A 315 -5.69 -19.22 17.62
N ILE A 316 -6.98 -19.51 17.48
CA ILE A 316 -7.77 -20.19 18.52
C ILE A 316 -7.94 -21.66 18.17
N GLN A 317 -7.52 -22.56 19.05
CA GLN A 317 -7.83 -23.98 18.92
C GLN A 317 -9.20 -24.26 19.53
N ASN A 318 -10.20 -24.59 18.71
CA ASN A 318 -11.57 -24.77 19.19
C ASN A 318 -12.09 -26.19 18.94
N ARG A 319 -12.10 -27.04 19.97
CA ARG A 319 -12.58 -28.43 19.89
C ARG A 319 -14.08 -28.61 20.19
N SER A 320 -14.77 -27.62 20.77
CA SER A 320 -16.14 -27.84 21.28
C SER A 320 -16.99 -26.61 21.65
N ARG A 321 -16.56 -25.36 21.41
CA ARG A 321 -17.39 -24.17 21.72
C ARG A 321 -17.94 -23.50 20.46
N ALA A 322 -19.20 -23.07 20.52
CA ALA A 322 -19.76 -22.15 19.55
C ALA A 322 -18.94 -20.84 19.59
N SER A 323 -18.15 -20.58 18.54
CA SER A 323 -17.36 -19.34 18.42
C SER A 323 -18.27 -18.12 18.56
N GLU A 324 -17.86 -17.17 19.41
CA GLU A 324 -18.56 -15.89 19.65
C GLU A 324 -18.51 -14.93 18.44
N GLY A 325 -17.88 -15.36 17.32
CA GLY A 325 -17.79 -14.62 16.08
C GLY A 325 -16.38 -14.16 15.76
N LEU A 326 -16.17 -13.68 14.54
CA LEU A 326 -14.85 -13.21 14.08
C LEU A 326 -14.27 -12.12 14.99
N LYS A 327 -15.12 -11.20 15.46
CA LYS A 327 -14.71 -10.08 16.33
C LYS A 327 -14.04 -10.58 17.62
N ALA A 328 -14.67 -11.53 18.32
CA ALA A 328 -14.15 -12.07 19.57
C ALA A 328 -12.84 -12.82 19.33
N ASP A 329 -12.82 -13.68 18.31
CA ASP A 329 -11.64 -14.47 17.96
C ASP A 329 -10.44 -13.56 17.60
N LEU A 330 -10.68 -12.54 16.76
CA LEU A 330 -9.63 -11.61 16.34
C LEU A 330 -9.13 -10.72 17.48
N ILE A 331 -10.01 -10.27 18.40
CA ILE A 331 -9.59 -9.55 19.62
C ILE A 331 -8.68 -10.42 20.48
N ALA A 332 -9.05 -11.69 20.71
CA ALA A 332 -8.24 -12.60 21.53
C ALA A 332 -6.86 -12.85 20.89
N VAL A 333 -6.83 -13.14 19.59
CA VAL A 333 -5.58 -13.37 18.82
C VAL A 333 -4.68 -12.14 18.83
N LEU A 334 -5.20 -10.95 18.51
CA LEU A 334 -4.40 -9.72 18.49
C LEU A 334 -3.94 -9.31 19.90
N SER A 335 -4.75 -9.56 20.94
CA SER A 335 -4.36 -9.31 22.34
C SER A 335 -3.22 -10.23 22.76
N ARG A 336 -3.23 -11.50 22.35
CA ARG A 336 -2.14 -12.44 22.64
C ARG A 336 -0.85 -12.01 21.96
N ILE A 337 -0.91 -11.58 20.69
CA ILE A 337 0.25 -11.03 19.97
C ILE A 337 0.78 -9.76 20.66
N ASP A 338 -0.10 -8.82 21.02
CA ASP A 338 0.29 -7.58 21.73
C ASP A 338 1.00 -7.87 23.06
N ASN A 339 0.50 -8.84 23.83
CA ASN A 339 1.15 -9.29 25.06
C ASN A 339 2.49 -9.95 24.78
N GLN A 340 2.58 -10.79 23.75
CA GLN A 340 3.85 -11.44 23.38
C GLN A 340 4.92 -10.43 22.98
N LEU A 341 4.54 -9.40 22.20
CA LEU A 341 5.44 -8.31 21.85
C LEU A 341 5.95 -7.60 23.10
N LYS A 342 5.05 -7.26 24.04
CA LYS A 342 5.42 -6.60 25.31
C LYS A 342 6.35 -7.43 26.18
N GLU A 343 6.09 -8.74 26.30
CA GLU A 343 6.95 -9.68 27.04
C GLU A 343 8.39 -9.70 26.49
N GLU A 344 8.54 -9.48 25.18
CA GLU A 344 9.84 -9.41 24.49
C GLU A 344 10.42 -7.98 24.43
N GLY A 345 9.77 -6.99 25.07
CA GLY A 345 10.20 -5.59 25.03
C GLY A 345 9.96 -4.89 23.70
N LEU A 346 9.10 -5.45 22.84
CA LEU A 346 8.74 -4.96 21.51
C LEU A 346 7.34 -4.34 21.51
N GLY A 347 6.99 -3.66 20.42
CA GLY A 347 5.63 -3.15 20.19
C GLY A 347 5.20 -3.25 18.73
N TRP A 348 3.99 -2.79 18.41
CA TRP A 348 3.47 -2.82 17.03
C TRP A 348 4.30 -2.03 16.02
N VAL A 349 5.12 -1.08 16.48
CA VAL A 349 6.10 -0.38 15.63
C VAL A 349 7.15 -1.34 15.03
N ASN A 350 7.47 -2.43 15.72
CA ASN A 350 8.42 -3.46 15.29
C ASN A 350 7.85 -4.42 14.24
N VAL A 351 6.53 -4.44 14.04
CA VAL A 351 5.88 -5.32 13.08
C VAL A 351 6.11 -4.78 11.66
N LEU A 352 6.60 -5.65 10.79
CA LEU A 352 6.92 -5.37 9.39
C LEU A 352 5.79 -5.80 8.46
N TYR A 353 5.23 -6.99 8.71
CA TYR A 353 4.22 -7.61 7.87
C TYR A 353 3.16 -8.32 8.71
N VAL A 354 1.92 -8.35 8.21
CA VAL A 354 0.81 -9.13 8.80
C VAL A 354 0.14 -10.02 7.74
N HIS A 355 0.08 -11.31 8.01
CA HIS A 355 -0.88 -12.20 7.36
C HIS A 355 -2.12 -12.30 8.23
N LEU A 356 -3.25 -11.82 7.72
CA LEU A 356 -4.55 -11.89 8.41
C LEU A 356 -5.44 -12.90 7.67
N TYR A 357 -5.69 -14.04 8.28
CA TYR A 357 -6.62 -15.03 7.74
C TYR A 357 -7.93 -14.99 8.50
N ILE A 358 -9.03 -14.91 7.77
CA ILE A 358 -10.39 -14.88 8.32
C ILE A 358 -11.21 -16.03 7.74
N SER A 359 -12.22 -16.51 8.46
CA SER A 359 -13.06 -17.61 7.97
C SER A 359 -14.12 -17.20 6.95
N ASN A 360 -14.32 -15.89 6.72
CA ASN A 360 -15.34 -15.36 5.82
C ASN A 360 -15.00 -13.93 5.36
N MET A 361 -14.77 -13.74 4.06
CA MET A 361 -14.38 -12.48 3.45
C MET A 361 -15.50 -11.42 3.48
N LYS A 362 -16.76 -11.83 3.66
CA LYS A 362 -17.87 -10.88 3.88
C LYS A 362 -17.70 -10.06 5.16
N GLU A 363 -16.89 -10.54 6.11
CA GLU A 363 -16.57 -9.85 7.37
C GLU A 363 -15.28 -9.01 7.27
N PHE A 364 -14.73 -8.76 6.07
CA PHE A 364 -13.53 -7.95 5.86
C PHE A 364 -13.60 -6.56 6.50
N GLY A 365 -14.76 -5.89 6.42
CA GLY A 365 -14.98 -4.59 7.07
C GLY A 365 -14.88 -4.67 8.60
N LEU A 366 -15.47 -5.70 9.20
CA LEU A 366 -15.40 -5.97 10.63
C LEU A 366 -13.96 -6.29 11.07
N ALA A 367 -13.24 -7.10 10.29
CA ALA A 367 -11.84 -7.41 10.54
C ALA A 367 -10.97 -6.13 10.56
N ASN A 368 -11.19 -5.21 9.61
CA ASN A 368 -10.50 -3.92 9.57
C ASN A 368 -10.85 -3.03 10.77
N GLU A 369 -12.12 -2.98 11.19
CA GLU A 369 -12.54 -2.22 12.38
C GLU A 369 -11.79 -2.70 13.64
N VAL A 370 -11.74 -4.02 13.87
CA VAL A 370 -11.01 -4.60 15.00
C VAL A 370 -9.50 -4.35 14.86
N TYR A 371 -8.94 -4.53 13.67
CA TYR A 371 -7.52 -4.37 13.40
C TYR A 371 -7.01 -2.97 13.78
N VAL A 372 -7.73 -1.90 13.42
CA VAL A 372 -7.34 -0.50 13.73
C VAL A 372 -7.31 -0.24 15.23
N SER A 373 -8.09 -0.96 16.05
CA SER A 373 -8.06 -0.79 17.51
C SER A 373 -6.72 -1.25 18.14
N PHE A 374 -6.01 -2.18 17.49
CA PHE A 374 -4.71 -2.66 17.93
C PHE A 374 -3.56 -1.94 17.24
N ILE A 375 -3.65 -1.78 15.92
CA ILE A 375 -2.57 -1.27 15.06
C ILE A 375 -2.96 0.14 14.61
N THR A 376 -2.60 1.11 15.45
CA THR A 376 -2.89 2.53 15.21
C THR A 376 -1.65 3.26 14.69
N GLU A 377 -1.86 4.39 14.03
CA GLU A 377 -0.75 5.27 13.64
C GLU A 377 0.12 5.73 14.81
N LYS A 378 -0.44 5.83 16.03
CA LYS A 378 0.28 6.18 17.25
C LYS A 378 1.19 5.04 17.71
N LYS A 379 0.69 3.80 17.69
CA LYS A 379 1.48 2.61 18.04
C LYS A 379 2.50 2.24 16.96
N CYS A 380 2.26 2.65 15.72
CA CYS A 380 3.12 2.41 14.55
C CYS A 380 3.65 3.74 13.99
N TYR A 381 4.37 4.51 14.79
CA TYR A 381 4.85 5.85 14.39
C TYR A 381 5.82 5.83 13.20
N LEU A 382 6.52 4.72 12.94
CA LEU A 382 7.34 4.47 11.75
C LEU A 382 6.56 3.95 10.52
N GLY A 383 5.22 3.94 10.59
CA GLY A 383 4.34 3.39 9.56
C GLY A 383 3.73 2.05 9.96
N VAL A 384 2.46 1.87 9.59
CA VAL A 384 1.71 0.62 9.78
C VAL A 384 2.32 -0.49 8.90
N PRO A 385 2.30 -1.76 9.35
CA PRO A 385 2.86 -2.87 8.58
C PRO A 385 2.10 -3.12 7.28
N SER A 386 2.79 -3.74 6.31
CA SER A 386 2.14 -4.24 5.10
C SER A 386 1.36 -5.52 5.42
N ARG A 387 0.34 -5.84 4.61
CA ARG A 387 -0.62 -6.90 4.97
C ARG A 387 -1.22 -7.62 3.76
N SER A 388 -1.49 -8.91 3.90
CA SER A 388 -2.48 -9.64 3.08
C SER A 388 -3.62 -10.11 3.97
N THR A 389 -4.84 -10.10 3.43
CA THR A 389 -6.00 -10.62 4.13
C THR A 389 -6.74 -11.60 3.25
N ILE A 390 -6.81 -12.87 3.65
CA ILE A 390 -7.29 -13.96 2.80
C ILE A 390 -8.33 -14.79 3.56
N GLU A 391 -9.40 -15.23 2.88
CA GLU A 391 -10.31 -16.20 3.48
C GLU A 391 -9.66 -17.58 3.49
N LEU A 392 -9.66 -18.27 4.63
CA LEU A 392 -9.18 -19.65 4.72
C LEU A 392 -10.23 -20.55 5.39
N PRO A 393 -10.21 -21.87 5.12
CA PRO A 393 -11.11 -22.86 5.73
C PRO A 393 -10.81 -23.16 7.21
N LEU A 394 -10.57 -22.12 8.03
CA LEU A 394 -10.13 -22.21 9.42
C LEU A 394 -11.08 -23.02 10.30
N VAL A 395 -12.39 -22.79 10.16
CA VAL A 395 -13.43 -23.45 10.97
C VAL A 395 -13.48 -24.95 10.68
N GLN A 396 -13.25 -25.37 9.44
CA GLN A 396 -13.31 -26.77 9.02
C GLN A 396 -12.24 -27.62 9.69
N VAL A 397 -11.10 -27.01 10.06
CA VAL A 397 -9.96 -27.68 10.70
C VAL A 397 -9.78 -27.30 12.18
N GLY A 398 -10.73 -26.57 12.76
CA GLY A 398 -10.75 -26.26 14.21
C GLY A 398 -9.85 -25.10 14.66
N LEU A 399 -9.44 -24.20 13.75
CA LEU A 399 -8.56 -23.04 14.03
C LEU A 399 -9.31 -21.73 14.36
N GLY A 400 -10.58 -21.83 14.80
CA GLY A 400 -11.41 -20.65 15.06
C GLY A 400 -11.78 -19.89 13.78
N LYS A 401 -12.14 -18.61 13.91
CA LYS A 401 -12.53 -17.73 12.80
C LYS A 401 -11.45 -16.73 12.38
N ALA A 402 -10.39 -16.58 13.17
CA ALA A 402 -9.26 -15.69 12.89
C ALA A 402 -7.93 -16.40 13.17
N TYR A 403 -6.98 -16.23 12.24
CA TYR A 403 -5.58 -16.62 12.39
C TYR A 403 -4.73 -15.42 11.95
N VAL A 404 -3.78 -15.00 12.77
CA VAL A 404 -2.86 -13.89 12.46
C VAL A 404 -1.43 -14.35 12.55
N GLU A 405 -0.62 -14.06 11.54
CA GLU A 405 0.83 -14.17 11.60
C GLU A 405 1.47 -12.80 11.41
N VAL A 406 2.40 -12.43 12.29
CA VAL A 406 3.15 -11.17 12.21
C VAL A 406 4.64 -11.43 12.03
N LEU A 407 5.27 -10.68 11.13
CA LEU A 407 6.73 -10.62 11.00
C LEU A 407 7.25 -9.45 11.82
N VAL A 408 8.17 -9.71 12.74
CA VAL A 408 8.61 -8.75 13.77
C VAL A 408 10.13 -8.64 13.74
N SER A 409 10.64 -7.41 13.72
CA SER A 409 12.08 -7.14 13.89
C SER A 409 12.39 -6.59 15.28
N ASN A 410 13.54 -6.99 15.82
CA ASN A 410 14.07 -6.39 17.05
C ASN A 410 14.55 -4.93 16.85
N GLU A 411 14.75 -4.51 15.61
CA GLU A 411 15.22 -3.17 15.25
C GLU A 411 14.09 -2.22 14.87
N LEU A 412 14.26 -0.94 15.17
CA LEU A 412 13.34 0.14 14.81
C LEU A 412 13.77 0.85 13.52
N LYS A 413 14.15 0.07 12.50
CA LYS A 413 14.59 0.58 11.20
C LYS A 413 13.76 -0.04 10.09
N LYS A 414 12.78 0.70 9.57
CA LYS A 414 11.99 0.30 8.41
C LYS A 414 11.57 1.52 7.59
N ARG A 415 11.40 1.34 6.29
CA ARG A 415 10.79 2.33 5.39
C ARG A 415 9.45 1.79 4.93
N VAL A 416 8.38 2.57 5.09
CA VAL A 416 7.01 2.16 4.79
C VAL A 416 6.45 3.06 3.69
N LEU A 417 5.79 2.45 2.70
CA LEU A 417 4.99 3.16 1.71
C LEU A 417 3.51 2.95 2.03
N HIS A 418 2.81 4.03 2.36
CA HIS A 418 1.38 4.02 2.63
C HIS A 418 0.68 5.02 1.68
N VAL A 419 -0.03 4.48 0.68
CA VAL A 419 -0.83 5.22 -0.29
C VAL A 419 -2.27 5.20 0.20
N GLN A 420 -2.76 6.35 0.68
CA GLN A 420 -4.12 6.51 1.17
C GLN A 420 -5.00 7.27 0.18
N SER A 421 -4.43 8.21 -0.56
CA SER A 421 -5.17 8.93 -1.61
C SER A 421 -5.49 8.04 -2.81
N ILE A 422 -6.67 8.22 -3.38
CA ILE A 422 -6.99 7.71 -4.72
C ILE A 422 -6.20 8.54 -5.73
N SER A 423 -5.50 7.87 -6.65
CA SER A 423 -4.57 8.50 -7.59
C SER A 423 -4.43 7.67 -8.87
N CYS A 424 -3.71 8.18 -9.88
CA CYS A 424 -3.55 7.49 -11.16
C CYS A 424 -2.30 6.60 -11.26
N TRP A 425 -1.44 6.54 -10.25
CA TRP A 425 -0.16 5.81 -10.32
C TRP A 425 -0.21 4.43 -9.64
N ALA A 426 -0.85 4.31 -8.47
CA ALA A 426 -0.97 3.06 -7.73
C ALA A 426 -2.27 3.04 -6.90
N PRO A 427 -2.85 1.85 -6.64
CA PRO A 427 -4.09 1.73 -5.89
C PRO A 427 -3.89 2.12 -4.42
N SER A 428 -4.87 2.85 -3.87
CA SER A 428 -4.95 3.12 -2.44
C SER A 428 -5.19 1.82 -1.66
N CYS A 429 -4.75 1.77 -0.40
CA CYS A 429 -5.04 0.61 0.44
C CYS A 429 -6.55 0.48 0.69
N ILE A 430 -7.11 -0.71 0.49
CA ILE A 430 -8.52 -1.00 0.78
C ILE A 430 -8.78 -1.29 2.26
N GLY A 431 -7.77 -1.12 3.11
CA GLY A 431 -7.82 -1.34 4.55
C GLY A 431 -6.65 -0.66 5.26
N PRO A 432 -6.56 -0.80 6.60
CA PRO A 432 -5.62 -0.07 7.46
C PRO A 432 -4.22 -0.69 7.49
N TYR A 433 -3.53 -0.72 6.36
CA TYR A 433 -2.19 -1.31 6.20
C TYR A 433 -1.39 -0.52 5.16
N SER A 434 -0.09 -0.77 5.06
CA SER A 434 0.76 -0.14 4.05
C SER A 434 0.96 -1.03 2.81
N GLN A 435 1.22 -0.45 1.64
CA GLN A 435 1.46 -1.18 0.40
C GLN A 435 2.75 -1.98 0.48
N ALA A 436 3.78 -1.47 1.16
CA ALA A 436 5.04 -2.19 1.33
C ALA A 436 5.85 -1.68 2.53
N THR A 437 6.63 -2.59 3.10
CA THR A 437 7.59 -2.31 4.18
C THR A 437 8.97 -2.83 3.78
N LEU A 438 9.95 -1.93 3.64
CA LEU A 438 11.35 -2.25 3.42
C LEU A 438 12.07 -2.37 4.77
N TYR A 439 12.68 -3.52 5.01
CA TYR A 439 13.51 -3.81 6.18
C TYR A 439 14.81 -4.47 5.74
N GLY A 440 15.96 -3.90 6.13
CA GLY A 440 17.26 -4.29 5.58
C GLY A 440 17.24 -4.20 4.05
N GLU A 441 17.47 -5.33 3.39
CA GLU A 441 17.46 -5.46 1.93
C GLU A 441 16.19 -6.16 1.41
N ILE A 442 15.16 -6.37 2.23
CA ILE A 442 13.94 -7.06 1.82
C ILE A 442 12.75 -6.11 1.84
N LEU A 443 12.06 -6.01 0.70
CA LEU A 443 10.80 -5.31 0.56
C LEU A 443 9.64 -6.31 0.67
N TYR A 444 8.88 -6.20 1.77
CA TYR A 444 7.67 -6.98 2.00
C TYR A 444 6.45 -6.23 1.46
N MET A 445 5.97 -6.63 0.28
CA MET A 445 4.77 -6.05 -0.32
C MET A 445 3.50 -6.69 0.23
N ALA A 446 2.49 -5.85 0.47
CA ALA A 446 1.12 -6.27 0.75
C ALA A 446 0.52 -7.03 -0.46
N GLY A 447 -0.60 -7.69 -0.23
CA GLY A 447 -1.42 -8.25 -1.29
C GLY A 447 -1.80 -7.21 -2.34
N GLN A 448 -1.42 -7.47 -3.60
CA GLN A 448 -1.74 -6.62 -4.75
C GLN A 448 -2.87 -7.25 -5.54
N LEU A 449 -3.95 -6.48 -5.69
CA LEU A 449 -5.11 -6.84 -6.50
C LEU A 449 -5.05 -6.13 -7.85
N GLY A 450 -5.76 -6.68 -8.83
CA GLY A 450 -6.02 -6.04 -10.12
C GLY A 450 -7.01 -4.87 -10.02
N LEU A 451 -6.73 -3.91 -9.14
CA LEU A 451 -7.54 -2.69 -8.99
C LEU A 451 -7.03 -1.62 -9.95
N ASP A 452 -7.95 -1.01 -10.70
CA ASP A 452 -7.68 0.22 -11.45
C ASP A 452 -7.46 1.37 -10.46
N PRO A 453 -6.24 1.95 -10.38
CA PRO A 453 -5.89 2.94 -9.35
C PRO A 453 -6.86 4.13 -9.21
N PRO A 454 -7.28 4.81 -10.31
CA PRO A 454 -8.11 6.00 -10.17
C PRO A 454 -9.57 5.69 -9.79
N THR A 455 -10.08 4.49 -10.10
CA THR A 455 -11.48 4.11 -9.78
C THR A 455 -11.61 3.17 -8.58
N MET A 456 -10.51 2.52 -8.15
CA MET A 456 -10.48 1.52 -7.08
C MET A 456 -11.43 0.32 -7.33
N LYS A 457 -11.72 0.03 -8.59
CA LYS A 457 -12.54 -1.11 -9.03
C LYS A 457 -11.64 -2.22 -9.56
N LEU A 458 -12.04 -3.48 -9.38
CA LEU A 458 -11.38 -4.61 -10.06
C LEU A 458 -11.55 -4.45 -11.57
N CYS A 459 -10.47 -4.71 -12.31
CA CYS A 459 -10.53 -4.65 -13.76
C CYS A 459 -11.47 -5.74 -14.32
N PRO A 460 -12.24 -5.43 -15.39
CA PRO A 460 -12.97 -6.45 -16.11
C PRO A 460 -12.00 -7.37 -16.86
N GLY A 461 -12.45 -8.59 -17.21
CA GLY A 461 -11.67 -9.53 -18.02
C GLY A 461 -11.28 -10.83 -17.32
N GLY A 462 -11.67 -11.00 -16.05
CA GLY A 462 -11.45 -12.24 -15.31
C GLY A 462 -10.04 -12.36 -14.71
N PRO A 463 -9.62 -13.56 -14.30
CA PRO A 463 -8.43 -13.75 -13.47
C PRO A 463 -7.12 -13.36 -14.15
N THR A 464 -7.01 -13.49 -15.47
CA THR A 464 -5.82 -13.11 -16.23
C THR A 464 -5.62 -11.59 -16.24
N ALA A 465 -6.67 -10.83 -16.57
CA ALA A 465 -6.65 -9.37 -16.54
C ALA A 465 -6.37 -8.85 -15.12
N GLU A 466 -6.97 -9.48 -14.10
CA GLU A 466 -6.69 -9.15 -12.70
C GLU A 466 -5.22 -9.36 -12.34
N LEU A 467 -4.62 -10.48 -12.75
CA LEU A 467 -3.21 -10.76 -12.51
C LEU A 467 -2.29 -9.77 -13.23
N GLU A 468 -2.55 -9.45 -14.49
CA GLU A 468 -1.74 -8.48 -15.25
C GLU A 468 -1.74 -7.10 -14.60
N LEU A 469 -2.91 -6.61 -14.20
CA LEU A 469 -3.02 -5.33 -13.52
C LEU A 469 -2.41 -5.38 -12.11
N ALA A 470 -2.55 -6.51 -11.39
CA ALA A 470 -1.89 -6.69 -10.10
C ALA A 470 -0.35 -6.65 -10.21
N LEU A 471 0.23 -7.20 -11.28
CA LEU A 471 1.66 -7.09 -11.59
C LEU A 471 2.06 -5.65 -11.90
N GLN A 472 1.27 -4.92 -12.68
CA GLN A 472 1.53 -3.49 -12.96
C GLN A 472 1.46 -2.65 -11.67
N ASN A 473 0.47 -2.90 -10.83
CA ASN A 473 0.34 -2.27 -9.52
C ASN A 473 1.55 -2.59 -8.62
N SER A 474 2.00 -3.85 -8.62
CA SER A 474 3.21 -4.27 -7.90
C SER A 474 4.46 -3.52 -8.39
N GLU A 475 4.62 -3.35 -9.70
CA GLU A 475 5.74 -2.59 -10.29
C GLU A 475 5.70 -1.11 -9.92
N ALA A 476 4.52 -0.49 -9.94
CA ALA A 476 4.35 0.90 -9.51
C ALA A 476 4.77 1.10 -8.04
N VAL A 477 4.42 0.15 -7.16
CA VAL A 477 4.84 0.13 -5.75
C VAL A 477 6.35 -0.11 -5.63
N ALA A 478 6.93 -1.03 -6.42
CA ALA A 478 8.36 -1.33 -6.42
C ALA A 478 9.20 -0.09 -6.78
N ASN A 479 8.76 0.66 -7.79
CA ASN A 479 9.45 1.86 -8.28
C ASN A 479 9.55 2.95 -7.20
N ALA A 480 8.64 3.00 -6.22
CA ALA A 480 8.73 3.92 -5.09
C ALA A 480 9.91 3.61 -4.13
N PHE A 481 10.51 2.43 -4.26
CA PHE A 481 11.71 2.00 -3.54
C PHE A 481 12.93 1.91 -4.47
N SER A 482 12.87 2.51 -5.67
CA SER A 482 13.95 2.46 -6.67
C SER A 482 14.32 1.03 -7.09
N CYS A 483 13.33 0.13 -7.12
CA CYS A 483 13.48 -1.26 -7.53
C CYS A 483 12.37 -1.66 -8.51
N SER A 484 12.49 -2.84 -9.11
CA SER A 484 11.51 -3.34 -10.09
C SER A 484 11.22 -4.80 -9.81
N ILE A 485 9.96 -5.22 -9.91
CA ILE A 485 9.58 -6.62 -9.75
C ILE A 485 10.37 -7.50 -10.72
N TYR A 486 10.64 -7.02 -11.94
CA TYR A 486 11.33 -7.77 -13.00
C TYR A 486 12.82 -8.02 -12.75
N SER A 487 13.42 -7.32 -11.78
CA SER A 487 14.84 -7.44 -11.46
C SER A 487 15.14 -7.65 -9.97
N SER A 488 14.12 -7.66 -9.13
CA SER A 488 14.29 -7.70 -7.67
C SER A 488 13.44 -8.78 -7.00
N ALA A 489 12.45 -9.40 -7.66
CA ALA A 489 11.62 -10.40 -6.98
C ALA A 489 12.40 -11.69 -6.69
N ILE A 490 12.21 -12.21 -5.47
CA ILE A 490 12.77 -13.49 -5.00
C ILE A 490 11.69 -14.54 -4.77
N HIS A 491 10.47 -14.09 -4.47
CA HIS A 491 9.32 -14.95 -4.20
C HIS A 491 8.02 -14.28 -4.64
N PHE A 492 7.14 -15.05 -5.26
CA PHE A 492 5.74 -14.71 -5.48
C PHE A 492 4.84 -15.70 -4.76
N LEU A 493 3.99 -15.18 -3.89
CA LEU A 493 2.83 -15.90 -3.37
C LEU A 493 1.60 -15.42 -4.13
N VAL A 494 0.98 -16.30 -4.90
CA VAL A 494 -0.20 -16.03 -5.74
C VAL A 494 -1.40 -16.67 -5.07
N TYR A 495 -2.28 -15.85 -4.51
CA TYR A 495 -3.56 -16.33 -4.01
C TYR A 495 -4.57 -16.38 -5.16
N CYS A 496 -5.20 -17.53 -5.33
CA CYS A 496 -6.21 -17.77 -6.36
C CYS A 496 -7.54 -18.12 -5.68
N SER A 497 -8.65 -17.67 -6.26
CA SER A 497 -9.96 -18.14 -5.83
C SER A 497 -10.08 -19.65 -6.07
N ALA A 498 -10.58 -20.39 -5.09
CA ALA A 498 -10.90 -21.81 -5.22
C ALA A 498 -12.00 -22.07 -6.27
N GLN A 499 -12.70 -21.01 -6.71
CA GLN A 499 -13.75 -21.06 -7.73
C GLN A 499 -13.21 -20.96 -9.17
N LEU A 500 -11.89 -20.87 -9.36
CA LEU A 500 -11.29 -20.93 -10.69
C LEU A 500 -11.49 -22.32 -11.32
N THR A 501 -11.87 -22.35 -12.59
CA THR A 501 -11.89 -23.58 -13.40
C THR A 501 -10.46 -24.06 -13.69
N SER A 502 -10.31 -25.29 -14.18
CA SER A 502 -9.00 -25.80 -14.59
C SER A 502 -8.36 -24.96 -15.69
N ASP A 503 -9.16 -24.51 -16.67
CA ASP A 503 -8.68 -23.68 -17.78
C ASP A 503 -8.22 -22.31 -17.27
N GLU A 504 -8.98 -21.67 -16.37
CA GLU A 504 -8.58 -20.40 -15.78
C GLU A 504 -7.30 -20.51 -14.94
N LYS A 505 -7.07 -21.64 -14.26
CA LYS A 505 -5.83 -21.89 -13.52
C LYS A 505 -4.63 -21.96 -14.47
N GLU A 506 -4.78 -22.67 -15.58
CA GLU A 506 -3.74 -22.76 -16.60
C GLU A 506 -3.45 -21.38 -17.21
N GLU A 507 -4.50 -20.62 -17.54
CA GLU A 507 -4.38 -19.26 -18.08
C GLU A 507 -3.66 -18.31 -17.11
N VAL A 508 -3.95 -18.39 -15.80
CA VAL A 508 -3.27 -17.60 -14.76
C VAL A 508 -1.77 -17.93 -14.73
N GLU A 509 -1.42 -19.21 -14.77
CA GLU A 509 -0.02 -19.63 -14.78
C GLU A 509 0.71 -19.19 -16.05
N GLN A 510 0.09 -19.36 -17.22
CA GLN A 510 0.62 -18.90 -18.51
C GLN A 510 0.76 -17.37 -18.55
N THR A 511 -0.16 -16.63 -17.94
CA THR A 511 -0.11 -15.18 -17.83
C THR A 511 1.08 -14.74 -16.96
N LEU A 512 1.31 -15.37 -15.80
CA LEU A 512 2.51 -15.07 -15.01
C LEU A 512 3.80 -15.38 -15.79
N GLN A 513 3.82 -16.48 -16.54
CA GLN A 513 4.98 -16.86 -17.37
C GLN A 513 5.26 -15.86 -18.50
N SER A 514 4.23 -15.45 -19.25
CA SER A 514 4.37 -14.55 -20.39
C SER A 514 4.52 -13.09 -19.98
N SER A 515 3.66 -12.60 -19.08
CA SER A 515 3.64 -11.20 -18.64
C SER A 515 4.74 -10.88 -17.65
N TYR A 516 5.28 -11.83 -16.88
CA TYR A 516 6.38 -11.55 -15.96
C TYR A 516 7.67 -12.27 -16.34
N ILE A 517 7.63 -13.61 -16.40
CA ILE A 517 8.85 -14.42 -16.48
C ILE A 517 9.65 -14.15 -17.76
N THR A 518 8.98 -13.88 -18.88
CA THR A 518 9.64 -13.58 -20.16
C THR A 518 10.34 -12.21 -20.17
N ARG A 519 9.96 -11.30 -19.26
CA ARG A 519 10.52 -9.95 -19.11
C ARG A 519 11.56 -9.86 -17.99
N LEU A 520 11.85 -10.95 -17.29
CA LEU A 520 12.81 -11.00 -16.19
C LEU A 520 14.22 -10.62 -16.65
N ASP A 521 14.86 -9.72 -15.89
CA ASP A 521 16.28 -9.42 -16.04
C ASP A 521 17.11 -10.31 -15.11
N CYS A 522 17.39 -11.54 -15.56
CA CYS A 522 18.19 -12.50 -14.80
C CYS A 522 19.66 -12.06 -14.62
N SER A 523 20.13 -10.99 -15.28
CA SER A 523 21.51 -10.53 -15.15
C SER A 523 21.81 -10.00 -13.73
N LYS A 524 20.79 -9.57 -12.97
CA LYS A 524 20.93 -9.01 -11.62
C LYS A 524 20.68 -10.01 -10.48
N THR A 525 19.78 -10.99 -10.66
CA THR A 525 19.37 -11.92 -9.60
C THR A 525 19.88 -13.35 -9.76
N GLY A 526 20.39 -13.71 -10.95
CA GLY A 526 21.00 -15.02 -11.23
C GLY A 526 20.04 -16.21 -11.36
N LEU A 527 18.80 -16.12 -10.85
CA LEU A 527 17.80 -17.20 -10.86
C LEU A 527 16.36 -16.67 -10.97
N TYR A 528 15.44 -17.51 -11.43
CA TYR A 528 14.00 -17.23 -11.41
C TYR A 528 13.49 -17.15 -9.95
N PRO A 529 12.56 -16.23 -9.64
CA PRO A 529 11.93 -16.21 -8.32
C PRO A 529 11.14 -17.49 -8.09
N THR A 530 11.09 -17.90 -6.83
CA THR A 530 10.18 -18.99 -6.41
C THR A 530 8.73 -18.56 -6.54
N VAL A 531 7.83 -19.45 -6.96
CA VAL A 531 6.40 -19.18 -7.10
C VAL A 531 5.59 -20.21 -6.32
N LEU A 532 4.65 -19.73 -5.53
CA LEU A 532 3.70 -20.53 -4.78
C LEU A 532 2.28 -20.07 -5.07
N TYR A 533 1.45 -20.98 -5.58
CA TYR A 533 0.01 -20.79 -5.73
C TYR A 533 -0.72 -21.33 -4.50
N VAL A 534 -1.64 -20.54 -3.96
CA VAL A 534 -2.51 -20.91 -2.83
C VAL A 534 -3.96 -20.66 -3.22
N PHE A 535 -4.79 -21.69 -3.10
CA PHE A 535 -6.22 -21.60 -3.38
C PHE A 535 -7.00 -21.33 -2.10
N ALA A 536 -7.77 -20.24 -2.12
CA ALA A 536 -8.55 -19.74 -1.01
C ALA A 536 -10.04 -19.66 -1.39
N PRO A 537 -10.99 -19.91 -0.46
CA PRO A 537 -12.42 -19.80 -0.75
C PRO A 537 -12.84 -18.45 -1.37
N ASP A 538 -12.28 -17.34 -0.87
CA ASP A 538 -12.54 -15.99 -1.38
C ASP A 538 -11.36 -15.04 -1.11
N LEU A 539 -11.27 -13.99 -1.91
CA LEU A 539 -10.24 -12.94 -1.82
C LEU A 539 -10.90 -11.58 -1.58
N PRO A 540 -10.17 -10.56 -1.08
CA PRO A 540 -10.74 -9.24 -0.87
C PRO A 540 -11.40 -8.70 -2.14
N LYS A 541 -12.53 -8.01 -1.97
CA LYS A 541 -13.38 -7.49 -3.07
C LYS A 541 -13.99 -8.57 -3.99
N GLY A 542 -13.87 -9.86 -3.65
CA GLY A 542 -14.30 -10.95 -4.52
C GLY A 542 -13.39 -11.14 -5.73
N ALA A 543 -12.13 -10.73 -5.61
CA ALA A 543 -11.13 -10.92 -6.66
C ALA A 543 -10.90 -12.42 -6.94
N ARG A 544 -10.46 -12.71 -8.16
CA ARG A 544 -10.11 -14.06 -8.61
C ARG A 544 -8.63 -14.34 -8.35
N VAL A 545 -7.77 -13.32 -8.37
CA VAL A 545 -6.32 -13.42 -8.11
C VAL A 545 -5.79 -12.25 -7.27
N GLU A 546 -4.93 -12.53 -6.29
CA GLU A 546 -4.11 -11.56 -5.56
C GLU A 546 -2.64 -12.02 -5.62
N ILE A 547 -1.71 -11.11 -5.89
CA ILE A 547 -0.28 -11.42 -5.89
C ILE A 547 0.44 -10.72 -4.74
N LYS A 548 1.33 -11.45 -4.07
CA LYS A 548 2.18 -10.94 -3.00
C LYS A 548 3.66 -11.18 -3.34
N PRO A 549 4.34 -10.18 -3.92
CA PRO A 549 5.78 -10.25 -4.18
C PRO A 549 6.62 -10.03 -2.90
N ILE A 550 7.78 -10.68 -2.83
CA ILE A 550 8.87 -10.31 -1.92
C ILE A 550 10.06 -9.94 -2.80
N LEU A 551 10.63 -8.74 -2.59
CA LEU A 551 11.73 -8.24 -3.39
C LEU A 551 13.01 -8.08 -2.57
N TYR A 552 14.15 -8.32 -3.21
CA TYR A 552 15.48 -7.98 -2.71
C TYR A 552 15.92 -6.63 -3.28
N VAL A 553 16.18 -5.68 -2.40
CA VAL A 553 16.60 -4.31 -2.71
C VAL A 553 18.01 -4.11 -2.14
N PRO A 554 19.06 -4.15 -2.99
CA PRO A 554 20.44 -3.93 -2.54
C PRO A 554 20.57 -2.54 -1.90
N THR A 555 21.37 -2.41 -0.85
CA THR A 555 21.78 -1.10 -0.32
C THR A 555 22.93 -0.53 -1.15
N ASP A 556 22.92 0.78 -1.43
CA ASP A 556 23.97 1.50 -2.19
C ASP A 556 25.38 1.44 -1.56
N ASP A 557 25.49 0.94 -0.32
CA ASP A 557 26.77 0.62 0.33
C ASP A 557 27.37 -0.65 -0.29
N GLY A 558 27.87 -0.50 -1.52
CA GLY A 558 28.57 -1.51 -2.29
C GLY A 558 29.89 -1.94 -1.64
N VAL A 559 29.82 -2.74 -0.57
CA VAL A 559 30.89 -3.66 -0.18
C VAL A 559 30.21 -4.90 0.36
N ALA A 560 30.26 -6.00 -0.40
CA ALA A 560 30.02 -7.32 0.16
C ALA A 560 31.12 -7.57 1.20
N THR A 561 30.85 -7.28 2.46
CA THR A 561 31.64 -7.84 3.56
C THR A 561 31.29 -9.32 3.60
N ASN A 562 32.09 -10.13 2.89
CA ASN A 562 32.20 -11.55 3.14
C ASN A 562 32.81 -11.75 4.55
N GLU A 563 32.07 -11.39 5.59
CA GLU A 563 32.33 -11.96 6.89
C GLU A 563 31.85 -13.40 6.80
N MET A 564 32.78 -14.30 6.48
CA MET A 564 32.60 -15.70 6.83
C MET A 564 32.42 -15.75 8.35
N GLU A 565 31.17 -15.88 8.81
CA GLU A 565 30.88 -16.32 10.17
C GLU A 565 31.57 -17.68 10.36
N THR A 566 32.79 -17.63 10.90
CA THR A 566 33.61 -18.80 11.17
C THR A 566 33.11 -19.42 12.47
N GLY A 567 32.29 -20.47 12.34
CA GLY A 567 31.73 -21.20 13.48
C GLY A 567 30.26 -21.60 13.38
N ILE A 568 29.57 -21.35 12.27
CA ILE A 568 28.19 -21.83 12.09
C ILE A 568 28.18 -23.37 12.04
N MET A 569 27.56 -24.00 13.02
CA MET A 569 27.21 -25.43 12.96
C MET A 569 26.15 -25.60 11.86
N GLN A 570 26.55 -26.21 10.74
CA GLN A 570 25.68 -26.41 9.59
C GLN A 570 24.60 -27.46 9.90
N PRO A 571 23.38 -27.31 9.36
CA PRO A 571 22.37 -28.35 9.48
C PRO A 571 22.85 -29.64 8.83
N ALA A 572 22.76 -30.76 9.55
CA ALA A 572 22.92 -32.08 8.96
C ALA A 572 21.53 -32.65 8.62
N PRO A 573 21.27 -33.08 7.37
CA PRO A 573 20.16 -33.97 7.10
C PRO A 573 20.39 -35.30 7.83
N SER A 574 19.34 -35.88 8.44
CA SER A 574 19.45 -37.17 9.12
C SER A 574 20.04 -38.24 8.20
N GLN A 575 21.03 -39.00 8.68
CA GLN A 575 21.67 -40.08 7.91
C GLN A 575 20.68 -41.20 7.58
N ALA A 576 19.74 -41.48 8.50
CA ALA A 576 18.68 -42.47 8.30
C ALA A 576 17.73 -42.07 7.17
N TRP A 577 17.33 -40.80 7.12
CA TRP A 577 16.43 -40.27 6.10
C TRP A 577 17.12 -40.07 4.75
N SER A 578 18.43 -39.78 4.74
CA SER A 578 19.22 -39.62 3.51
C SER A 578 19.19 -40.88 2.63
N ALA A 579 19.19 -42.07 3.23
CA ALA A 579 19.05 -43.34 2.50
C ALA A 579 17.64 -43.51 1.89
N GLN A 580 16.62 -42.91 2.49
CA GLN A 580 15.21 -43.08 2.11
C GLN A 580 14.74 -42.04 1.07
N TYR A 581 15.21 -40.79 1.16
CA TYR A 581 14.62 -39.66 0.43
C TYR A 581 15.54 -38.99 -0.60
N SER A 582 16.84 -39.30 -0.61
CA SER A 582 17.83 -38.62 -1.48
C SER A 582 17.50 -38.66 -2.99
N GLY A 583 16.84 -39.73 -3.47
CA GLY A 583 16.44 -39.89 -4.87
C GLY A 583 15.17 -39.12 -5.30
N LEU A 584 14.50 -38.42 -4.38
CA LEU A 584 13.23 -37.69 -4.64
C LEU A 584 13.40 -36.17 -4.69
N HIS A 585 14.66 -35.69 -4.60
CA HIS A 585 14.97 -34.31 -4.29
C HIS A 585 14.68 -33.32 -5.44
N ASP A 586 15.23 -33.54 -6.63
CA ASP A 586 15.39 -32.46 -7.62
C ASP A 586 14.08 -32.00 -8.29
N SER A 587 13.03 -32.83 -8.29
CA SER A 587 11.70 -32.43 -8.79
C SER A 587 10.78 -31.85 -7.70
N SER A 588 11.17 -31.94 -6.43
CA SER A 588 10.30 -31.61 -5.28
C SER A 588 10.42 -30.17 -4.75
N CYS A 589 11.43 -29.41 -5.21
CA CYS A 589 11.72 -28.07 -4.68
C CYS A 589 11.88 -27.01 -5.78
N GLN A 590 11.54 -25.76 -5.48
CA GLN A 590 12.07 -24.56 -6.13
C GLN A 590 12.94 -23.82 -5.12
N ILE A 591 14.11 -23.34 -5.51
CA ILE A 591 15.03 -22.63 -4.62
C ILE A 591 15.57 -21.41 -5.36
N HIS A 592 15.58 -20.28 -4.67
CA HIS A 592 16.19 -19.04 -5.13
C HIS A 592 17.13 -18.53 -4.04
N THR A 593 18.37 -18.22 -4.39
CA THR A 593 19.37 -17.68 -3.47
C THR A 593 20.03 -16.43 -4.03
N ILE A 594 20.32 -15.47 -3.15
CA ILE A 594 21.03 -14.23 -3.50
C ILE A 594 22.27 -14.12 -2.63
N GLY A 595 23.44 -14.17 -3.29
CA GLY A 595 24.76 -13.91 -2.67
C GLY A 595 25.04 -14.68 -1.37
N GLY A 596 24.42 -15.85 -1.17
CA GLY A 596 24.51 -16.63 0.08
C GLY A 596 23.86 -15.98 1.32
N ARG A 597 23.18 -14.84 1.16
CA ARG A 597 22.55 -14.03 2.22
C ARG A 597 21.06 -14.29 2.38
N ILE A 598 20.37 -14.58 1.27
CA ILE A 598 18.93 -14.85 1.25
C ILE A 598 18.69 -16.18 0.56
N CYS A 599 17.78 -16.97 1.12
CA CYS A 599 17.25 -18.18 0.53
C CYS A 599 15.72 -18.17 0.59
N SER A 600 15.08 -18.30 -0.56
CA SER A 600 13.65 -18.58 -0.68
C SER A 600 13.49 -19.98 -1.26
N ALA A 601 12.61 -20.79 -0.68
CA ALA A 601 12.34 -22.12 -1.20
C ALA A 601 10.86 -22.51 -1.09
N VAL A 602 10.41 -23.29 -2.07
CA VAL A 602 9.10 -23.94 -2.07
C VAL A 602 9.30 -25.44 -2.22
N VAL A 603 8.91 -26.22 -1.21
CA VAL A 603 8.93 -27.69 -1.26
C VAL A 603 7.52 -28.19 -1.49
N SER A 604 7.31 -29.19 -2.35
CA SER A 604 5.97 -29.76 -2.54
C SER A 604 5.97 -31.27 -2.52
N VAL A 605 4.97 -31.81 -1.81
CA VAL A 605 4.62 -33.22 -1.76
C VAL A 605 3.44 -33.45 -2.70
N THR A 606 3.72 -33.96 -3.90
CA THR A 606 2.71 -34.40 -4.86
C THR A 606 2.17 -35.77 -4.47
N SER A 607 1.05 -36.21 -5.09
CA SER A 607 0.56 -37.59 -4.95
C SER A 607 1.62 -38.63 -5.34
N ASP A 608 2.43 -38.34 -6.36
CA ASP A 608 3.51 -39.23 -6.79
C ASP A 608 4.62 -39.34 -5.74
N ILE A 609 4.99 -38.24 -5.09
CA ILE A 609 5.96 -38.27 -3.99
C ILE A 609 5.37 -39.00 -2.80
N ALA A 610 4.14 -38.67 -2.41
CA ALA A 610 3.45 -39.31 -1.29
C ALA A 610 3.36 -40.83 -1.47
N SER A 611 3.03 -41.32 -2.68
CA SER A 611 2.96 -42.76 -2.97
C SER A 611 4.28 -43.51 -2.83
N LYS A 612 5.43 -42.81 -2.93
CA LYS A 612 6.77 -43.41 -2.78
C LYS A 612 7.24 -43.44 -1.33
N ILE A 613 6.72 -42.54 -0.48
CA ILE A 613 7.15 -42.41 0.92
C ILE A 613 6.15 -42.99 1.93
N CYS A 614 4.89 -43.19 1.53
CA CYS A 614 3.83 -43.75 2.37
C CYS A 614 3.79 -45.28 2.30
N SER A 615 3.47 -45.95 3.42
CA SER A 615 3.43 -47.41 3.54
C SER A 615 2.20 -48.06 2.89
N THR A 616 1.11 -47.31 2.70
CA THR A 616 -0.18 -47.79 2.17
C THR A 616 -0.77 -46.82 1.15
N ALA A 617 -1.12 -47.33 -0.04
CA ALA A 617 -1.64 -46.54 -1.17
C ALA A 617 -3.14 -46.17 -1.04
N VAL A 618 -3.86 -46.77 -0.10
CA VAL A 618 -5.31 -46.57 0.07
C VAL A 618 -5.53 -45.43 1.07
N GLN A 619 -5.70 -44.20 0.54
CA GLN A 619 -5.88 -42.93 1.28
C GLN A 619 -4.59 -42.33 1.90
N LEU A 620 -3.79 -41.67 1.06
CA LEU A 620 -2.48 -41.09 1.37
C LEU A 620 -2.42 -40.12 2.57
N CYS A 621 -3.54 -39.53 3.02
CA CYS A 621 -3.56 -38.53 4.11
C CYS A 621 -4.35 -38.93 5.35
N ASN A 622 -5.01 -40.10 5.35
CA ASN A 622 -5.96 -40.46 6.40
C ASN A 622 -5.34 -41.30 7.53
N THR A 623 -4.11 -41.76 7.37
CA THR A 623 -3.40 -42.49 8.41
C THR A 623 -2.35 -41.60 9.06
N GLU A 624 -2.26 -41.69 10.39
CA GLU A 624 -1.28 -40.95 11.18
C GLU A 624 0.17 -41.27 10.72
N GLU A 625 0.43 -42.52 10.33
CA GLU A 625 1.74 -42.95 9.79
C GLU A 625 2.11 -42.25 8.48
N ASN A 626 1.16 -42.10 7.55
CA ASN A 626 1.42 -41.44 6.26
C ASN A 626 1.67 -39.94 6.48
N LEU A 627 0.93 -39.30 7.38
CA LEU A 627 1.18 -37.91 7.77
C LEU A 627 2.58 -37.73 8.36
N LYS A 628 3.01 -38.62 9.26
CA LYS A 628 4.36 -38.62 9.82
C LYS A 628 5.42 -38.80 8.74
N ALA A 629 5.23 -39.73 7.79
CA ALA A 629 6.16 -39.93 6.69
C ALA A 629 6.31 -38.69 5.80
N MET A 630 5.20 -38.02 5.47
CA MET A 630 5.23 -36.77 4.70
C MET A 630 5.88 -35.62 5.49
N ALA A 631 5.59 -35.50 6.78
CA ALA A 631 6.21 -34.50 7.66
C ALA A 631 7.73 -34.69 7.77
N ARG A 632 8.20 -35.93 7.95
CA ARG A 632 9.64 -36.29 7.92
C ARG A 632 10.29 -35.94 6.60
N PHE A 633 9.64 -36.25 5.48
CA PHE A 633 10.14 -35.87 4.16
C PHE A 633 10.30 -34.35 4.01
N CYS A 634 9.29 -33.57 4.42
CA CYS A 634 9.38 -32.11 4.39
C CYS A 634 10.51 -31.58 5.28
N ALA A 635 10.62 -32.08 6.52
CA ALA A 635 11.67 -31.69 7.46
C ALA A 635 13.08 -32.03 6.91
N PHE A 636 13.23 -33.21 6.32
CA PHE A 636 14.45 -33.61 5.60
C PHE A 636 14.81 -32.64 4.48
N GLN A 637 13.85 -32.31 3.62
CA GLN A 637 14.07 -31.41 2.49
C GLN A 637 14.48 -30.01 2.96
N ILE A 638 13.86 -29.48 4.02
CA ILE A 638 14.26 -28.19 4.61
C ILE A 638 15.69 -28.25 5.15
N ALA A 639 16.02 -29.29 5.92
CA ALA A 639 17.38 -29.46 6.47
C ALA A 639 18.43 -29.48 5.36
N LYS A 640 18.15 -30.21 4.29
CA LYS A 640 19.03 -30.31 3.13
C LYS A 640 19.15 -28.98 2.38
N ILE A 641 18.05 -28.27 2.13
CA ILE A 641 18.07 -26.94 1.49
C ILE A 641 18.96 -25.98 2.28
N LEU A 642 18.81 -25.94 3.60
CA LEU A 642 19.63 -25.08 4.44
C LEU A 642 21.11 -25.49 4.38
N ALA A 643 21.41 -26.79 4.49
CA ALA A 643 22.76 -27.32 4.41
C ALA A 643 23.44 -26.99 3.07
N ASP A 644 22.80 -27.33 1.95
CA ASP A 644 23.31 -27.15 0.59
C ASP A 644 23.56 -25.67 0.25
N ASN A 645 22.85 -24.75 0.91
CA ASN A 645 22.97 -23.31 0.70
C ASN A 645 23.70 -22.58 1.85
N ASN A 646 24.31 -23.31 2.78
CA ASN A 646 25.05 -22.79 3.93
C ASN A 646 24.21 -21.94 4.92
N PHE A 647 22.91 -22.17 5.07
CA PHE A 647 22.06 -21.51 6.07
C PHE A 647 21.92 -22.35 7.34
N SER A 648 21.65 -21.69 8.47
CA SER A 648 21.32 -22.38 9.73
C SER A 648 19.81 -22.32 10.00
N TRP A 649 19.32 -23.16 10.92
CA TRP A 649 17.94 -23.04 11.43
C TRP A 649 17.64 -21.66 12.03
N GLY A 650 18.63 -21.01 12.63
CA GLY A 650 18.50 -19.65 13.18
C GLY A 650 18.36 -18.57 12.12
N SER A 651 18.68 -18.88 10.86
CA SER A 651 18.54 -17.97 9.72
C SER A 651 17.13 -17.98 9.14
N ILE A 652 16.26 -18.91 9.53
CA ILE A 652 14.87 -18.97 9.05
C ILE A 652 14.10 -17.77 9.61
N THR A 653 13.48 -17.01 8.72
CA THR A 653 12.63 -15.87 9.05
C THR A 653 11.14 -16.21 8.92
N MET A 654 10.82 -17.17 8.05
CA MET A 654 9.46 -17.66 7.82
C MET A 654 9.51 -19.13 7.40
N LEU A 655 8.64 -19.94 8.01
CA LEU A 655 8.42 -21.33 7.63
C LEU A 655 6.93 -21.68 7.73
N ARG A 656 6.28 -21.96 6.60
CA ARG A 656 4.85 -22.32 6.56
C ARG A 656 4.63 -23.63 5.83
N PHE A 657 3.72 -24.43 6.35
CA PHE A 657 3.20 -25.63 5.71
C PHE A 657 1.74 -25.44 5.34
N TYR A 658 1.48 -25.45 4.04
CA TYR A 658 0.16 -25.43 3.45
C TYR A 658 -0.31 -26.86 3.22
N TYR A 659 -1.55 -27.16 3.60
CA TYR A 659 -2.16 -28.48 3.37
C TYR A 659 -3.62 -28.34 2.95
N SER A 660 -4.07 -29.22 2.07
CA SER A 660 -5.45 -29.21 1.60
C SER A 660 -6.41 -29.77 2.67
N VAL A 661 -7.51 -29.05 2.91
CA VAL A 661 -8.58 -29.48 3.83
C VAL A 661 -9.45 -30.62 3.30
N ASP A 662 -9.39 -30.90 1.98
CA ASP A 662 -10.17 -31.99 1.36
C ASP A 662 -9.83 -33.37 1.94
N HIS A 663 -8.66 -33.49 2.58
CA HIS A 663 -8.19 -34.71 3.22
C HIS A 663 -8.76 -34.91 4.64
N SER A 664 -9.63 -34.04 5.14
CA SER A 664 -10.30 -34.15 6.45
C SER A 664 -9.33 -34.32 7.64
N VAL A 665 -8.11 -33.79 7.51
CA VAL A 665 -7.09 -33.86 8.57
C VAL A 665 -7.25 -32.65 9.49
N ALA A 666 -7.39 -32.90 10.78
CA ALA A 666 -7.43 -31.84 11.79
C ALA A 666 -6.07 -31.15 11.91
N ALA A 667 -6.07 -29.84 12.17
CA ALA A 667 -4.83 -29.04 12.20
C ALA A 667 -3.86 -29.49 13.32
N ASP A 668 -4.39 -30.04 14.42
CA ASP A 668 -3.61 -30.58 15.54
C ASP A 668 -2.87 -31.87 15.15
N ALA A 669 -3.48 -32.75 14.36
CA ALA A 669 -2.82 -33.94 13.84
C ALA A 669 -1.65 -33.57 12.91
N MET A 670 -1.85 -32.58 12.04
CA MET A 670 -0.76 -32.02 11.22
C MET A 670 0.35 -31.43 12.10
N SER A 671 -0.02 -30.65 13.11
CA SER A 671 0.94 -30.04 14.05
C SER A 671 1.71 -31.09 14.85
N CYS A 672 1.06 -32.18 15.26
CA CYS A 672 1.70 -33.27 15.97
C CYS A 672 2.73 -33.97 15.06
N ALA A 673 2.33 -34.32 13.83
CA ALA A 673 3.20 -35.00 12.87
C ALA A 673 4.45 -34.17 12.54
N PHE A 674 4.32 -32.87 12.33
CA PHE A 674 5.47 -31.99 12.10
C PHE A 674 6.31 -31.80 13.37
N SER A 675 5.71 -31.68 14.55
CA SER A 675 6.46 -31.54 15.81
C SER A 675 7.31 -32.78 16.08
N GLU A 676 6.77 -33.97 15.87
CA GLU A 676 7.50 -35.23 15.97
C GLU A 676 8.64 -35.30 14.93
N ALA A 677 8.38 -34.94 13.68
CA ALA A 677 9.41 -34.93 12.64
C ALA A 677 10.56 -33.96 12.98
N PHE A 678 10.28 -32.76 13.45
CA PHE A 678 11.32 -31.81 13.87
C PHE A 678 12.04 -32.27 15.15
N ALA A 679 11.37 -32.96 16.07
CA ALA A 679 11.98 -33.57 17.25
C ALA A 679 12.99 -34.65 16.88
N GLU A 680 12.62 -35.59 16.01
CA GLU A 680 13.52 -36.61 15.48
C GLU A 680 14.73 -35.98 14.76
N LEU A 681 14.49 -34.94 13.96
CA LEU A 681 15.56 -34.23 13.26
C LEU A 681 16.51 -33.49 14.22
N ALA A 682 16.02 -33.02 15.37
CA ALA A 682 16.84 -32.35 16.37
C ALA A 682 17.77 -33.31 17.13
N GLU A 683 17.40 -34.59 17.28
CA GLU A 683 18.29 -35.61 17.86
C GLU A 683 19.59 -35.76 17.06
N ASP A 684 19.48 -35.69 15.73
CA ASP A 684 20.62 -35.76 14.81
C ASP A 684 21.30 -34.40 14.58
N ASN A 685 20.72 -33.29 15.07
CA ASN A 685 21.12 -31.94 14.68
C ASN A 685 21.11 -30.96 15.87
N SER A 686 22.24 -30.88 16.57
CA SER A 686 22.43 -30.01 17.75
C SER A 686 22.27 -28.50 17.48
N SER A 687 22.12 -28.08 16.22
CA SER A 687 21.85 -26.68 15.85
C SER A 687 20.36 -26.31 15.86
N LEU A 688 19.46 -27.30 15.82
CA LEU A 688 18.01 -27.13 15.92
C LEU A 688 17.60 -27.12 17.39
N ARG A 689 17.09 -25.98 17.88
CA ARG A 689 16.49 -25.88 19.22
C ARG A 689 14.98 -25.99 19.11
N ILE A 690 14.40 -26.85 19.92
CA ILE A 690 12.95 -26.99 20.05
C ILE A 690 12.56 -26.30 21.35
N ASP A 691 11.92 -25.15 21.21
CA ASP A 691 11.30 -24.42 22.32
C ASP A 691 9.85 -24.91 22.50
N ASP A 692 9.15 -24.42 23.53
CA ASP A 692 7.75 -24.81 23.82
C ASP A 692 6.77 -24.44 22.68
N ALA A 693 7.15 -23.51 21.79
CA ALA A 693 6.34 -23.09 20.64
C ALA A 693 6.92 -23.66 19.34
N PRO A 694 6.06 -24.14 18.40
CA PRO A 694 6.53 -24.69 17.13
C PRO A 694 7.25 -23.64 16.27
N LEU A 695 8.33 -24.07 15.60
CA LEU A 695 9.14 -23.22 14.72
C LEU A 695 8.55 -22.96 13.33
N TYR A 696 7.27 -23.31 13.12
CA TYR A 696 6.59 -23.25 11.84
C TYR A 696 5.11 -22.93 12.03
N ASN A 697 4.48 -22.49 10.94
CA ASN A 697 3.05 -22.27 10.86
C ASN A 697 2.39 -23.34 9.99
N ILE A 698 1.21 -23.79 10.39
CA ILE A 698 0.35 -24.66 9.58
C ILE A 698 -0.82 -23.82 9.06
N VAL A 699 -1.00 -23.82 7.75
CA VAL A 699 -1.98 -22.97 7.05
C VAL A 699 -2.93 -23.87 6.25
N PRO A 700 -4.19 -24.02 6.68
CA PRO A 700 -5.17 -24.81 5.94
C PRO A 700 -5.63 -24.06 4.70
N VAL A 701 -5.66 -24.73 3.56
CA VAL A 701 -6.03 -24.13 2.26
C VAL A 701 -6.96 -25.06 1.49
N SER A 702 -7.62 -24.54 0.45
CA SER A 702 -8.37 -25.37 -0.50
C SER A 702 -7.44 -26.13 -1.44
N GLY A 703 -6.21 -25.63 -1.63
CA GLY A 703 -5.18 -26.25 -2.44
C GLY A 703 -3.92 -25.40 -2.43
N SER A 704 -2.78 -26.00 -2.76
CA SER A 704 -1.54 -25.24 -2.95
C SER A 704 -0.59 -25.96 -3.89
N GLY A 705 0.32 -25.21 -4.51
CA GLY A 705 1.39 -25.83 -5.26
C GLY A 705 2.32 -24.88 -6.00
N ARG A 706 3.33 -25.48 -6.63
CA ARG A 706 4.34 -24.80 -7.45
C ARG A 706 3.83 -24.43 -8.86
N SER A 707 2.73 -25.05 -9.27
CA SER A 707 1.95 -24.74 -10.48
C SER A 707 0.50 -24.55 -10.06
N ALA A 708 -0.24 -23.69 -10.77
CA ALA A 708 -1.66 -23.45 -10.52
C ALA A 708 -2.50 -24.70 -10.85
N CYS A 709 -1.99 -25.55 -11.75
CA CYS A 709 -2.66 -26.79 -12.17
C CYS A 709 -2.38 -27.98 -11.23
N THR A 710 -1.32 -27.92 -10.42
CA THR A 710 -0.96 -29.00 -9.49
C THR A 710 -1.62 -28.80 -8.13
N ASN A 711 -2.42 -29.76 -7.68
CA ASN A 711 -2.94 -29.75 -6.31
C ASN A 711 -2.06 -30.64 -5.42
N ASN A 712 -1.11 -30.03 -4.73
CA ASN A 712 -0.18 -30.76 -3.87
C ASN A 712 -0.83 -31.06 -2.52
N ILE A 713 -0.45 -32.20 -1.94
CA ILE A 713 -0.95 -32.64 -0.64
C ILE A 713 -0.45 -31.70 0.46
N ILE A 714 0.86 -31.46 0.46
CA ILE A 714 1.54 -30.50 1.34
C ILE A 714 2.49 -29.65 0.51
N THR A 715 2.49 -28.34 0.75
CA THR A 715 3.48 -27.40 0.22
C THR A 715 4.13 -26.62 1.34
N CYS A 716 5.44 -26.44 1.29
CA CYS A 716 6.20 -25.65 2.25
C CYS A 716 6.66 -24.34 1.61
N GLU A 717 6.53 -23.22 2.31
CA GLU A 717 7.16 -21.93 1.99
C GLU A 717 8.22 -21.64 3.04
N LEU A 718 9.46 -21.45 2.59
CA LEU A 718 10.61 -21.14 3.41
C LEU A 718 11.24 -19.83 2.96
N LEU A 719 11.45 -18.93 3.91
CA LEU A 719 12.34 -17.78 3.74
C LEU A 719 13.41 -17.80 4.84
N ALA A 720 14.67 -17.67 4.44
CA ALA A 720 15.80 -17.57 5.32
C ALA A 720 16.70 -16.38 4.94
N SER A 721 17.24 -15.70 5.94
CA SER A 721 18.14 -14.56 5.77
C SER A 721 19.26 -14.59 6.82
N LYS A 722 20.46 -14.25 6.39
CA LYS A 722 21.60 -13.91 7.25
C LYS A 722 21.71 -12.40 7.26
N HIS A 723 21.50 -11.80 8.43
CA HIS A 723 21.65 -10.36 8.65
C HIS A 723 23.02 -10.07 9.23
#